data_AF-A0A7Y4WJY8-F1
#
_entry.id   AF-A0A7Y4WJY8-F1
#
_cell.length_a   1.000
_cell.length_b   1.000
_cell.length_c   1.000
_cell.angle_alpha   90.00
_cell.angle_beta   90.00
_cell.angle_gamma   90.00
#
_symmetry.space_group_name_H-M   'P 1'
#
loop_
_entity.id
_entity.type
_entity.pdbx_description
1 polymer ?
#
loop_
_entity_poly.entity_id
_entity_poly.type
_entity_poly.pdbx_seq_one_letter_code
_entity_poly.pdbx_strand_id
1 'polypeptide(L)'
;MRHRSVCRSFLLALGLFTAACSSGTGEEGDDGFQLTRISLLEGSVWKVNQEIVFTFSEPVDFSSVSLNTISIQTTLGTPATGSFFLRGVDRVVFQPSCPRNDLLTDSGLIAGGVPYVIRVAGRSSGAANTIRSTSGADLQVTQTRNFTTDAVNSAFLDTEPGGPLAIVRAQGTSGPTTYLELGGDPDDRVYFERDANQNLVFSVDGILVQQFLVPLNLYGDPATRVAVVIQFDQSISPSSGNVSSDVMRLEFFDNTAVWRPLETRVTLVANCTDTGARVRLDPVGILPQGSQIRAVVQGGIADIVGETTGPADTSFAVVDTQLVDFTSLTPSDDLSDQFAESFDFGSGSTLTFRDSALLSASPDASWGNGLLTAAFRFEGSGGPGGTFDWLVEDGDRIVLDTDQGFILGADGVTVQVVDDGRIDVRNMTIEAGGEVIVQGTQPLRVDATGDVIIRGLLDLSGANASDVIVPNRGGEVELGGAGGPGGGRGGNANEVRTNSTARGGVGQGPGSNTNPGGGGGESGFQVPTHLNLKEARRPGGGAGGRFAANGGANGGPGAAVANSAVTGQPRPNGGTVASGPFVDGGPGAALNNFFGTKAVATAGNVTSLIRGELPSLWGGYGGGGGGNANPADKFPTPNWTTS
;
A
#
# COMPACT_ATOMS: atom_id res chain seq x y z
N MET A 1 -5.93 25.41 -78.92
CA MET A 1 -5.50 24.01 -79.20
C MET A 1 -4.92 23.47 -77.89
N ARG A 2 -5.35 22.40 -77.23
CA ARG A 2 -6.30 21.29 -77.49
C ARG A 2 -7.16 21.11 -76.23
N HIS A 3 -8.45 20.85 -76.44
CA HIS A 3 -9.41 20.37 -75.44
C HIS A 3 -9.06 18.97 -74.94
N ARG A 4 -9.26 18.72 -73.63
CA ARG A 4 -9.77 17.44 -73.11
C ARG A 4 -10.64 17.68 -71.86
N SER A 5 -11.96 17.65 -72.07
CA SER A 5 -12.95 17.46 -71.02
C SER A 5 -12.91 16.01 -70.55
N VAL A 6 -12.96 15.79 -69.23
CA VAL A 6 -13.31 14.49 -68.65
C VAL A 6 -14.61 14.69 -67.87
N CYS A 7 -15.64 14.06 -68.41
CA CYS A 7 -16.98 13.91 -67.87
C CYS A 7 -16.94 12.83 -66.78
N ARG A 8 -17.49 13.09 -65.58
CA ARG A 8 -17.82 12.02 -64.62
C ARG A 8 -19.27 12.15 -64.15
N SER A 9 -19.97 11.07 -64.43
CA SER A 9 -21.37 10.73 -64.29
C SER A 9 -21.95 10.94 -62.89
N PHE A 10 -23.06 11.69 -62.84
CA PHE A 10 -24.08 11.61 -61.79
C PHE A 10 -24.89 10.32 -62.00
N LEU A 11 -24.90 9.43 -61.00
CA LEU A 11 -25.81 8.27 -60.96
C LEU A 11 -26.98 8.62 -60.04
N LEU A 12 -28.11 8.95 -60.68
CA LEU A 12 -29.41 9.14 -60.04
C LEU A 12 -30.02 7.75 -59.81
N ALA A 13 -30.05 7.27 -58.55
CA ALA A 13 -30.75 6.03 -58.21
C ALA A 13 -32.20 6.35 -57.85
N LEU A 14 -33.11 5.95 -58.75
CA LEU A 14 -34.56 6.02 -58.62
C LEU A 14 -35.02 4.90 -57.68
N GLY A 15 -35.42 5.24 -56.45
CA GLY A 15 -35.96 4.30 -55.46
C GLY A 15 -37.47 4.49 -55.29
N LEU A 16 -38.23 3.43 -55.56
CA LEU A 16 -39.69 3.39 -55.56
C LEU A 16 -40.32 3.84 -54.23
N PHE A 17 -41.27 4.77 -54.32
CA PHE A 17 -42.29 5.02 -53.30
C PHE A 17 -43.21 3.80 -53.17
N THR A 18 -43.13 3.08 -52.06
CA THR A 18 -44.23 2.23 -51.59
C THR A 18 -44.89 2.94 -50.41
N ALA A 19 -46.05 3.53 -50.67
CA ALA A 19 -46.94 4.07 -49.66
C ALA A 19 -47.57 2.89 -48.89
N ALA A 20 -47.08 2.61 -47.69
CA ALA A 20 -47.81 1.83 -46.70
C ALA A 20 -48.72 2.78 -45.93
N CYS A 21 -49.98 2.86 -46.36
CA CYS A 21 -51.06 3.42 -45.56
C CYS A 21 -51.27 2.53 -44.33
N SER A 22 -50.95 3.04 -43.14
CA SER A 22 -51.61 2.63 -41.90
C SER A 22 -52.50 3.80 -41.48
N SER A 23 -53.77 3.69 -41.85
CA SER A 23 -54.87 4.56 -41.46
C SER A 23 -55.06 4.53 -39.94
N GLY A 24 -54.63 5.59 -39.28
CA GLY A 24 -55.17 6.03 -37.99
C GLY A 24 -55.97 7.31 -38.23
N THR A 25 -57.28 7.19 -38.30
CA THR A 25 -58.22 8.31 -38.25
C THR A 25 -58.09 9.00 -36.89
N GLY A 26 -57.69 10.27 -36.90
CA GLY A 26 -57.65 11.15 -35.73
C GLY A 26 -58.01 12.56 -36.19
N GLU A 27 -58.96 13.16 -35.47
CA GLU A 27 -59.65 14.42 -35.73
C GLU A 27 -58.72 15.63 -35.91
N GLU A 28 -59.22 16.69 -36.57
CA GLU A 28 -58.67 18.05 -36.42
C GLU A 28 -58.54 18.37 -34.92
N GLY A 29 -57.30 18.47 -34.43
CA GLY A 29 -57.02 18.61 -33.00
C GLY A 29 -55.63 19.17 -32.71
N ASP A 30 -55.63 20.46 -32.38
CA ASP A 30 -54.68 21.23 -31.58
C ASP A 30 -53.31 21.65 -32.19
N ASP A 31 -53.21 22.96 -32.41
CA ASP A 31 -52.01 23.77 -32.75
C ASP A 31 -51.10 23.91 -31.51
N GLY A 32 -50.81 22.77 -30.85
CA GLY A 32 -50.12 22.72 -29.56
C GLY A 32 -48.61 22.55 -29.66
N PHE A 33 -47.94 22.65 -28.50
CA PHE A 33 -46.48 22.48 -28.37
C PHE A 33 -46.01 21.07 -28.80
N GLN A 34 -45.16 21.02 -29.82
CA GLN A 34 -44.72 19.80 -30.50
C GLN A 34 -43.20 19.73 -30.64
N LEU A 35 -42.65 18.52 -30.60
CA LEU A 35 -41.28 18.23 -31.05
C LEU A 35 -41.30 18.04 -32.57
N THR A 36 -40.81 19.02 -33.31
CA THR A 36 -40.88 19.03 -34.79
C THR A 36 -39.74 18.25 -35.42
N ARG A 37 -38.57 18.19 -34.76
CA ARG A 37 -37.39 17.51 -35.31
C ARG A 37 -36.43 17.02 -34.22
N ILE A 38 -35.79 15.88 -34.48
CA ILE A 38 -34.58 15.43 -33.81
C ILE A 38 -33.48 15.39 -34.88
N SER A 39 -32.25 15.85 -34.59
CA SER A 39 -31.13 15.83 -35.54
C SER A 39 -30.77 14.41 -36.02
N LEU A 40 -31.02 13.43 -35.16
CA LEU A 40 -30.88 11.99 -35.40
C LEU A 40 -32.00 11.42 -36.27
N LEU A 41 -31.61 10.63 -37.26
CA LEU A 41 -32.53 9.81 -38.06
C LEU A 41 -32.69 8.42 -37.41
N GLU A 42 -33.83 7.76 -37.65
CA GLU A 42 -34.05 6.40 -37.14
C GLU A 42 -33.01 5.42 -37.71
N GLY A 43 -32.31 4.71 -36.82
CA GLY A 43 -31.28 3.74 -37.18
C GLY A 43 -29.96 4.32 -37.67
N SER A 44 -29.72 5.63 -37.49
CA SER A 44 -28.45 6.23 -37.93
C SER A 44 -27.26 5.82 -37.06
N VAL A 45 -26.06 5.89 -37.65
CA VAL A 45 -24.79 5.82 -36.92
C VAL A 45 -24.42 7.23 -36.45
N TRP A 46 -24.06 7.38 -35.17
CA TRP A 46 -23.74 8.67 -34.56
C TRP A 46 -22.33 8.70 -33.97
N LYS A 47 -21.67 9.85 -34.05
CA LYS A 47 -20.36 10.06 -33.44
C LYS A 47 -20.51 10.38 -31.95
N VAL A 48 -19.57 9.93 -31.13
CA VAL A 48 -19.66 10.02 -29.67
C VAL A 48 -19.52 11.44 -29.13
N ASN A 49 -18.93 12.35 -29.91
CA ASN A 49 -18.79 13.78 -29.59
C ASN A 49 -19.79 14.68 -30.32
N GLN A 50 -20.69 14.10 -31.13
CA GLN A 50 -21.63 14.87 -31.94
C GLN A 50 -22.90 15.19 -31.13
N GLU A 51 -23.25 16.47 -31.12
CA GLU A 51 -24.44 16.99 -30.45
C GLU A 51 -25.74 16.36 -30.97
N ILE A 52 -26.77 16.28 -30.11
CA ILE A 52 -28.11 15.87 -30.49
C ILE A 52 -29.06 17.04 -30.27
N VAL A 53 -29.72 17.48 -31.34
CA VAL A 53 -30.56 18.69 -31.34
C VAL A 53 -32.03 18.31 -31.44
N PHE A 54 -32.83 18.79 -30.49
CA PHE A 54 -34.28 18.66 -30.42
C PHE A 54 -34.90 20.02 -30.75
N THR A 55 -35.67 20.11 -31.84
CA THR A 55 -36.35 21.34 -32.26
C THR A 55 -37.83 21.25 -31.97
N PHE A 56 -38.38 22.29 -31.34
CA PHE A 56 -39.78 22.36 -30.94
C PHE A 56 -40.54 23.41 -31.76
N SER A 57 -41.88 23.37 -31.74
CA SER A 57 -42.73 24.32 -32.47
C SER A 57 -42.83 25.70 -31.79
N GLU A 58 -42.53 25.79 -30.48
CA GLU A 58 -42.60 27.01 -29.68
C GLU A 58 -41.35 27.16 -28.77
N PRO A 59 -41.12 28.35 -28.20
CA PRO A 59 -40.08 28.54 -27.19
C PRO A 59 -40.21 27.58 -26.01
N VAL A 60 -39.10 26.95 -25.62
CA VAL A 60 -39.03 25.92 -24.57
C VAL A 60 -38.75 26.55 -23.21
N ASP A 61 -39.50 26.16 -22.19
CA ASP A 61 -39.12 26.39 -20.80
C ASP A 61 -38.00 25.41 -20.42
N PHE A 62 -36.75 25.89 -20.45
CA PHE A 62 -35.57 25.05 -20.21
C PHE A 62 -35.55 24.43 -18.80
N SER A 63 -36.27 25.00 -17.82
CA SER A 63 -36.39 24.39 -16.48
C SER A 63 -37.15 23.06 -16.48
N SER A 64 -37.91 22.78 -17.55
CA SER A 64 -38.59 21.49 -17.77
C SER A 64 -37.71 20.41 -18.41
N VAL A 65 -36.50 20.76 -18.85
CA VAL A 65 -35.56 19.85 -19.51
C VAL A 65 -34.73 19.12 -18.47
N SER A 66 -34.79 17.78 -18.49
CA SER A 66 -34.00 16.92 -17.62
C SER A 66 -33.86 15.53 -18.25
N LEU A 67 -33.02 14.67 -17.65
CA LEU A 67 -32.90 13.26 -18.04
C LEU A 67 -34.22 12.46 -17.90
N ASN A 68 -35.19 12.99 -17.14
CA ASN A 68 -36.53 12.39 -17.02
C ASN A 68 -37.47 12.77 -18.16
N THR A 69 -37.22 13.89 -18.85
CA THR A 69 -38.04 14.37 -19.97
C THR A 69 -37.41 14.05 -21.32
N ILE A 70 -36.08 14.05 -21.40
CA ILE A 70 -35.29 13.52 -22.52
C ILE A 70 -34.35 12.43 -21.97
N SER A 71 -34.72 11.17 -22.18
CA SER A 71 -33.89 10.02 -21.81
C SER A 71 -33.08 9.57 -23.02
N ILE A 72 -31.78 9.40 -22.83
CA ILE A 72 -30.85 8.81 -23.81
C ILE A 72 -30.14 7.68 -23.08
N GLN A 73 -30.35 6.44 -23.51
CA GLN A 73 -29.79 5.27 -22.83
C GLN A 73 -29.49 4.15 -23.80
N THR A 74 -28.57 3.27 -23.46
CA THR A 74 -28.34 2.04 -24.23
C THR A 74 -29.58 1.16 -24.19
N THR A 75 -29.70 0.21 -25.12
CA THR A 75 -30.77 -0.81 -25.07
C THR A 75 -30.72 -1.68 -23.81
N LEU A 76 -29.60 -1.66 -23.07
CA LEU A 76 -29.42 -2.34 -21.79
C LEU A 76 -29.75 -1.43 -20.57
N GLY A 77 -30.17 -0.20 -20.81
CA GLY A 77 -30.61 0.74 -19.77
C GLY A 77 -29.50 1.61 -19.16
N THR A 78 -28.27 1.59 -19.70
CA THR A 78 -27.19 2.48 -19.24
C THR A 78 -27.44 3.90 -19.78
N PRO A 79 -27.62 4.92 -18.94
CA PRO A 79 -27.84 6.29 -19.40
C PRO A 79 -26.58 6.86 -20.08
N ALA A 80 -26.78 7.71 -21.07
CA ALA A 80 -25.71 8.56 -21.62
C ALA A 80 -25.36 9.68 -20.65
N THR A 81 -24.10 10.10 -20.65
CA THR A 81 -23.62 11.23 -19.85
C THR A 81 -23.41 12.45 -20.75
N GLY A 82 -23.85 13.61 -20.32
CA GLY A 82 -23.72 14.85 -21.10
C GLY A 82 -24.45 16.00 -20.43
N SER A 83 -24.46 17.14 -21.12
CA SER A 83 -25.15 18.34 -20.66
C SER A 83 -26.23 18.76 -21.66
N PHE A 84 -27.31 19.32 -21.12
CA PHE A 84 -28.31 20.00 -21.93
C PHE A 84 -28.06 21.51 -21.90
N PHE A 85 -28.31 22.19 -23.01
CA PHE A 85 -28.41 23.65 -23.07
C PHE A 85 -29.41 24.07 -24.15
N LEU A 86 -29.86 25.32 -24.08
CA LEU A 86 -30.77 25.90 -25.05
C LEU A 86 -29.96 26.66 -26.12
N ARG A 87 -30.18 26.36 -27.40
CA ARG A 87 -29.63 27.11 -28.53
C ARG A 87 -30.76 27.91 -29.20
N GLY A 88 -30.79 29.21 -28.97
CA GLY A 88 -31.95 30.03 -29.34
C GLY A 88 -33.07 29.87 -28.31
N VAL A 89 -34.32 29.82 -28.74
CA VAL A 89 -35.49 29.70 -27.84
C VAL A 89 -36.22 28.37 -27.96
N ASP A 90 -36.08 27.68 -29.09
CA ASP A 90 -36.87 26.52 -29.51
C ASP A 90 -36.05 25.24 -29.68
N ARG A 91 -34.73 25.28 -29.41
CA ARG A 91 -33.83 24.14 -29.61
C ARG A 91 -33.12 23.75 -28.33
N VAL A 92 -33.40 22.54 -27.88
CA VAL A 92 -32.66 21.89 -26.79
C VAL A 92 -31.55 21.06 -27.42
N VAL A 93 -30.33 21.26 -26.96
CA VAL A 93 -29.14 20.52 -27.41
C VAL A 93 -28.66 19.65 -26.28
N PHE A 94 -28.42 18.37 -26.57
CA PHE A 94 -27.65 17.48 -25.72
C PHE A 94 -26.24 17.36 -26.27
N GLN A 95 -25.25 17.77 -25.49
CA GLN A 95 -23.84 17.57 -25.80
C GLN A 95 -23.31 16.39 -24.98
N PRO A 96 -22.96 15.26 -25.62
CA PRO A 96 -22.31 14.16 -24.93
C PRO A 96 -21.00 14.62 -24.26
N SER A 97 -20.71 14.08 -23.08
CA SER A 97 -19.41 14.30 -22.44
C SER A 97 -18.29 13.73 -23.31
N CYS A 98 -17.34 14.56 -23.72
CA CYS A 98 -16.22 14.06 -24.49
C CYS A 98 -15.23 13.28 -23.60
N PRO A 99 -14.66 12.20 -24.13
CA PRO A 99 -13.70 11.40 -23.37
C PRO A 99 -12.40 12.19 -23.12
N ARG A 100 -11.85 11.98 -21.93
CA ARG A 100 -10.56 12.56 -21.52
C ARG A 100 -9.50 11.49 -21.24
N ASN A 101 -9.88 10.21 -21.24
CA ASN A 101 -8.96 9.10 -21.11
C ASN A 101 -8.84 8.26 -22.38
N ASP A 102 -7.69 7.59 -22.54
CA ASP A 102 -7.32 6.80 -23.72
C ASP A 102 -8.27 5.61 -23.98
N LEU A 103 -8.89 5.07 -22.92
CA LEU A 103 -9.83 3.96 -23.02
C LEU A 103 -11.25 4.40 -23.42
N LEU A 104 -11.50 5.72 -23.55
CA LEU A 104 -12.80 6.33 -23.82
C LEU A 104 -13.90 5.93 -22.83
N THR A 105 -13.52 5.43 -21.66
CA THR A 105 -14.45 4.88 -20.65
C THR A 105 -15.28 5.98 -19.98
N ASP A 106 -14.82 7.22 -20.05
CA ASP A 106 -15.51 8.41 -19.56
C ASP A 106 -16.31 9.14 -20.64
N SER A 107 -16.44 8.54 -21.83
CA SER A 107 -17.27 9.11 -22.90
C SER A 107 -18.75 9.09 -22.54
N GLY A 108 -19.45 10.15 -22.91
CA GLY A 108 -20.89 10.32 -22.73
C GLY A 108 -21.73 9.34 -23.53
N LEU A 109 -21.24 8.96 -24.72
CA LEU A 109 -21.78 7.89 -25.55
C LEU A 109 -20.70 6.83 -25.72
N ILE A 110 -21.01 5.58 -25.39
CA ILE A 110 -20.04 4.48 -25.45
C ILE A 110 -19.73 4.18 -26.91
N ALA A 111 -18.46 4.31 -27.30
CA ALA A 111 -17.99 3.97 -28.65
C ALA A 111 -18.05 2.46 -28.92
N GLY A 112 -18.10 2.07 -30.19
CA GLY A 112 -17.96 0.66 -30.61
C GLY A 112 -19.25 0.00 -31.07
N GLY A 113 -20.13 0.70 -31.77
CA GLY A 113 -21.35 0.08 -32.32
C GLY A 113 -22.47 -0.12 -31.30
N VAL A 114 -22.48 0.65 -30.20
CA VAL A 114 -23.42 0.44 -29.10
C VAL A 114 -24.79 1.00 -29.46
N PRO A 115 -25.88 0.20 -29.34
CA PRO A 115 -27.22 0.66 -29.64
C PRO A 115 -27.83 1.48 -28.50
N TYR A 116 -28.36 2.65 -28.85
CA TYR A 116 -29.02 3.60 -27.98
C TYR A 116 -30.46 3.85 -28.39
N VAL A 117 -31.27 4.21 -27.40
CA VAL A 117 -32.65 4.64 -27.54
C VAL A 117 -32.79 6.02 -26.91
N ILE A 118 -33.34 6.96 -27.68
CA ILE A 118 -33.79 8.27 -27.21
C ILE A 118 -35.28 8.21 -26.99
N ARG A 119 -35.75 8.67 -25.83
CA ARG A 119 -37.15 8.88 -25.54
C ARG A 119 -37.37 10.31 -25.06
N VAL A 120 -38.15 11.06 -25.83
CA VAL A 120 -38.66 12.37 -25.42
C VAL A 120 -40.09 12.17 -24.92
N ALA A 121 -40.29 12.32 -23.61
CA ALA A 121 -41.55 12.01 -22.95
C ALA A 121 -42.60 13.08 -23.23
N GLY A 122 -43.72 12.67 -23.84
CA GLY A 122 -44.94 13.46 -23.94
C GLY A 122 -46.07 12.86 -23.10
N ARG A 123 -47.16 13.63 -22.94
CA ARG A 123 -48.35 13.25 -22.15
C ARG A 123 -48.96 11.92 -22.58
N SER A 124 -48.91 11.61 -23.87
CA SER A 124 -49.34 10.32 -24.46
C SER A 124 -48.71 9.07 -23.85
N SER A 125 -47.55 9.18 -23.17
CA SER A 125 -46.94 8.04 -22.47
C SER A 125 -47.33 7.91 -21.00
N GLY A 126 -48.24 8.75 -20.51
CA GLY A 126 -48.62 8.82 -19.10
C GLY A 126 -47.54 9.42 -18.19
N ALA A 127 -46.53 10.07 -18.76
CA ALA A 127 -45.46 10.70 -18.01
C ALA A 127 -46.00 11.85 -17.15
N ALA A 128 -45.64 11.87 -15.86
CA ALA A 128 -46.02 12.93 -14.93
C ALA A 128 -45.36 14.27 -15.29
N ASN A 129 -44.13 14.21 -15.80
CA ASN A 129 -43.33 15.35 -16.23
C ASN A 129 -43.04 15.25 -17.73
N THR A 130 -43.26 16.35 -18.45
CA THR A 130 -42.95 16.50 -19.88
C THR A 130 -42.21 17.82 -20.09
N ILE A 131 -41.58 17.97 -21.25
CA ILE A 131 -41.05 19.27 -21.67
C ILE A 131 -42.23 20.24 -21.84
N ARG A 132 -42.04 21.49 -21.42
CA ARG A 132 -43.04 22.56 -21.51
C ARG A 132 -42.54 23.70 -22.38
N SER A 133 -43.46 24.38 -23.04
CA SER A 133 -43.20 25.68 -23.64
C SER A 133 -43.15 26.78 -22.57
N THR A 134 -42.61 27.95 -22.91
CA THR A 134 -42.66 29.14 -22.03
C THR A 134 -44.08 29.67 -21.84
N SER A 135 -45.01 29.31 -22.72
CA SER A 135 -46.45 29.58 -22.58
C SER A 135 -47.16 28.60 -21.62
N GLY A 136 -46.46 27.57 -21.15
CA GLY A 136 -46.95 26.57 -20.19
C GLY A 136 -47.60 25.34 -20.84
N ALA A 137 -47.57 25.21 -22.16
CA ALA A 137 -48.12 24.06 -22.87
C ALA A 137 -47.20 22.83 -22.72
N ASP A 138 -47.79 21.66 -22.42
CA ASP A 138 -47.06 20.40 -22.31
C ASP A 138 -46.83 19.74 -23.68
N LEU A 139 -45.70 19.06 -23.85
CA LEU A 139 -45.46 18.19 -25.00
C LEU A 139 -46.46 17.02 -25.00
N GLN A 140 -47.31 16.94 -26.02
CA GLN A 140 -48.38 15.93 -26.06
C GLN A 140 -47.89 14.55 -26.51
N VAL A 141 -47.09 14.52 -27.59
CA VAL A 141 -46.69 13.27 -28.24
C VAL A 141 -45.30 12.83 -27.79
N THR A 142 -45.21 11.61 -27.29
CA THR A 142 -43.93 10.95 -27.00
C THR A 142 -43.25 10.56 -28.30
N GLN A 143 -41.97 10.87 -28.43
CA GLN A 143 -41.16 10.40 -29.56
C GLN A 143 -40.04 9.49 -29.09
N THR A 144 -39.73 8.51 -29.92
CA THR A 144 -38.64 7.57 -29.69
C THR A 144 -37.79 7.47 -30.95
N ARG A 145 -36.48 7.41 -30.78
CA ARG A 145 -35.51 7.18 -31.86
C ARG A 145 -34.46 6.16 -31.43
N ASN A 146 -34.12 5.25 -32.32
CA ASN A 146 -32.98 4.36 -32.12
C ASN A 146 -31.79 4.81 -32.96
N PHE A 147 -30.59 4.66 -32.42
CA PHE A 147 -29.34 4.91 -33.15
C PHE A 147 -28.22 4.00 -32.61
N THR A 148 -27.11 3.92 -33.32
CA THR A 148 -25.91 3.21 -32.86
C THR A 148 -24.72 4.16 -32.86
N THR A 149 -23.83 4.03 -31.89
CA THR A 149 -22.54 4.76 -31.94
C THR A 149 -21.64 4.14 -33.01
N ASP A 150 -20.73 4.92 -33.57
CA ASP A 150 -19.77 4.43 -34.57
C ASP A 150 -18.73 3.46 -33.95
N ALA A 151 -17.95 2.80 -34.80
CA ALA A 151 -16.82 1.97 -34.38
C ALA A 151 -15.76 2.81 -33.66
N VAL A 152 -14.95 2.17 -32.81
CA VAL A 152 -13.97 2.86 -31.96
C VAL A 152 -12.95 3.68 -32.76
N ASN A 153 -12.54 3.17 -33.93
CA ASN A 153 -11.57 3.83 -34.82
C ASN A 153 -12.18 4.96 -35.67
N SER A 154 -13.49 5.17 -35.61
CA SER A 154 -14.22 6.23 -36.30
C SER A 154 -15.20 6.92 -35.37
N ALA A 155 -14.97 6.88 -34.05
CA ALA A 155 -15.94 7.28 -33.05
C ALA A 155 -16.24 8.79 -33.08
N PHE A 156 -15.34 9.62 -33.61
CA PHE A 156 -15.41 11.07 -33.51
C PHE A 156 -15.79 11.75 -34.82
N LEU A 157 -16.47 12.89 -34.67
CA LEU A 157 -16.66 13.90 -35.69
C LEU A 157 -15.57 14.95 -35.52
N ASP A 158 -14.91 15.30 -36.60
CA ASP A 158 -14.09 16.50 -36.66
C ASP A 158 -14.86 17.64 -37.33
N THR A 159 -14.77 18.82 -36.74
CA THR A 159 -15.46 20.03 -37.15
C THR A 159 -14.52 21.10 -37.68
N GLU A 160 -13.21 20.98 -37.43
CA GLU A 160 -12.22 22.00 -37.76
C GLU A 160 -11.04 21.32 -38.49
N PRO A 161 -10.74 21.70 -39.74
CA PRO A 161 -9.70 21.04 -40.50
C PRO A 161 -8.29 21.42 -40.02
N GLY A 162 -7.40 20.44 -39.90
CA GLY A 162 -5.99 20.62 -39.57
C GLY A 162 -5.61 20.08 -38.21
N GLY A 163 -4.35 20.27 -37.80
CA GLY A 163 -3.87 19.90 -36.48
C GLY A 163 -4.13 21.00 -35.43
N PRO A 164 -4.27 20.65 -34.13
CA PRO A 164 -4.71 21.58 -33.09
C PRO A 164 -3.69 22.68 -32.76
N LEU A 165 -4.10 23.94 -32.75
CA LEU A 165 -3.20 25.06 -32.47
C LEU A 165 -3.48 25.70 -31.11
N ALA A 166 -2.41 26.06 -30.39
CA ALA A 166 -2.53 26.81 -29.14
C ALA A 166 -3.01 28.24 -29.43
N ILE A 167 -4.05 28.68 -28.73
CA ILE A 167 -4.66 30.00 -28.89
C ILE A 167 -3.99 30.99 -27.94
N VAL A 168 -3.56 32.11 -28.52
CA VAL A 168 -3.26 33.36 -27.82
C VAL A 168 -4.04 34.47 -28.49
N ARG A 169 -5.00 35.06 -27.77
CA ARG A 169 -5.89 36.09 -28.33
C ARG A 169 -5.17 37.43 -28.48
N ALA A 170 -5.75 38.30 -29.31
CA ALA A 170 -5.31 39.68 -29.40
C ALA A 170 -5.63 40.45 -28.12
N GLN A 171 -4.77 41.40 -27.77
CA GLN A 171 -4.89 42.20 -26.56
C GLN A 171 -6.25 42.88 -26.43
N GLY A 172 -6.87 42.77 -25.26
CA GLY A 172 -8.14 43.43 -24.95
C GLY A 172 -9.37 42.81 -25.64
N THR A 173 -9.22 41.65 -26.27
CA THR A 173 -10.34 40.88 -26.80
C THR A 173 -10.88 39.92 -25.75
N SER A 174 -12.16 39.60 -25.83
CA SER A 174 -12.76 38.51 -25.05
C SER A 174 -12.78 37.24 -25.87
N GLY A 175 -12.67 36.08 -25.21
CA GLY A 175 -12.68 34.78 -25.88
C GLY A 175 -11.68 33.78 -25.30
N PRO A 176 -11.71 32.53 -25.78
CA PRO A 176 -10.80 31.47 -25.37
C PRO A 176 -9.34 31.86 -25.66
N THR A 177 -8.45 31.64 -24.70
CA THR A 177 -7.01 31.89 -24.84
C THR A 177 -6.25 31.08 -23.79
N THR A 178 -4.95 30.89 -23.99
CA THR A 178 -4.04 30.28 -23.02
C THR A 178 -3.82 31.22 -21.82
N TYR A 179 -3.73 30.66 -20.61
CA TYR A 179 -3.54 31.42 -19.37
C TYR A 179 -2.72 30.66 -18.32
N LEU A 180 -2.29 31.37 -17.29
CA LEU A 180 -1.77 30.84 -16.04
C LEU A 180 -2.89 30.81 -15.01
N GLU A 181 -2.93 29.76 -14.20
CA GLU A 181 -3.69 29.71 -12.95
C GLU A 181 -2.74 29.86 -11.76
N LEU A 182 -3.15 30.64 -10.76
CA LEU A 182 -2.37 30.93 -9.55
C LEU A 182 -3.05 30.34 -8.32
N GLY A 183 -2.26 29.96 -7.32
CA GLY A 183 -2.75 29.46 -6.02
C GLY A 183 -3.52 28.14 -6.06
N GLY A 184 -3.58 27.48 -7.23
CA GLY A 184 -4.49 26.36 -7.46
C GLY A 184 -5.96 26.77 -7.58
N ASP A 185 -6.26 28.06 -7.72
CA ASP A 185 -7.59 28.58 -7.97
C ASP A 185 -7.84 28.69 -9.48
N PRO A 186 -8.80 27.93 -10.05
CA PRO A 186 -9.08 28.01 -11.47
C PRO A 186 -9.63 29.36 -11.90
N ASP A 187 -10.08 30.24 -11.00
CA ASP A 187 -10.61 31.56 -11.35
C ASP A 187 -9.58 32.69 -11.19
N ASP A 188 -8.45 32.46 -10.50
CA ASP A 188 -7.32 33.39 -10.45
C ASP A 188 -6.42 33.19 -11.69
N ARG A 189 -6.72 33.94 -12.75
CA ARG A 189 -6.14 33.75 -14.08
C ARG A 189 -5.32 34.94 -14.55
N VAL A 190 -4.14 34.64 -15.10
CA VAL A 190 -3.34 35.61 -15.87
C VAL A 190 -3.27 35.15 -17.31
N TYR A 191 -3.85 35.95 -18.21
CA TYR A 191 -3.98 35.60 -19.62
C TYR A 191 -2.73 35.98 -20.41
N PHE A 192 -2.31 35.09 -21.31
CA PHE A 192 -1.38 35.44 -22.39
C PHE A 192 -2.18 36.07 -23.53
N GLU A 193 -1.74 37.24 -23.99
CA GLU A 193 -2.32 37.97 -25.12
C GLU A 193 -1.22 38.48 -26.06
N ARG A 194 -1.58 38.85 -27.29
CA ARG A 194 -0.67 39.51 -28.24
C ARG A 194 -1.06 40.96 -28.47
N ASP A 195 -0.11 41.87 -28.30
CA ASP A 195 -0.28 43.29 -28.63
C ASP A 195 -0.38 43.52 -30.15
N ALA A 196 -0.55 44.79 -30.55
CA ALA A 196 -0.62 45.16 -31.98
C ALA A 196 0.67 44.83 -32.77
N ASN A 197 1.80 44.66 -32.09
CA ASN A 197 3.09 44.29 -32.67
C ASN A 197 3.37 42.77 -32.57
N GLN A 198 2.39 41.97 -32.15
CA GLN A 198 2.49 40.53 -31.92
C GLN A 198 3.39 40.10 -30.74
N ASN A 199 3.79 41.05 -29.88
CA ASN A 199 4.52 40.73 -28.65
C ASN A 199 3.57 40.14 -27.62
N LEU A 200 4.07 39.20 -26.82
CA LEU A 200 3.32 38.68 -25.68
C LEU A 200 3.16 39.76 -24.61
N VAL A 201 1.93 39.90 -24.12
CA VAL A 201 1.55 40.76 -23.00
C VAL A 201 0.65 39.97 -22.05
N PHE A 202 0.56 40.43 -20.80
CA PHE A 202 -0.23 39.78 -19.76
C PHE A 202 -1.43 40.63 -19.39
N SER A 203 -2.57 39.99 -19.13
CA SER A 203 -3.76 40.66 -18.60
C SER A 203 -4.43 39.86 -17.49
N VAL A 204 -5.03 40.58 -16.54
CA VAL A 204 -5.90 40.03 -15.48
C VAL A 204 -7.22 40.78 -15.58
N ASP A 205 -8.32 40.05 -15.72
CA ASP A 205 -9.66 40.63 -15.94
C ASP A 205 -9.73 41.68 -17.08
N GLY A 206 -8.93 41.45 -18.14
CA GLY A 206 -8.84 42.36 -19.28
C GLY A 206 -8.01 43.63 -19.04
N ILE A 207 -7.39 43.77 -17.88
CA ILE A 207 -6.48 44.87 -17.53
C ILE A 207 -5.05 44.40 -17.75
N LEU A 208 -4.27 45.17 -18.51
CA LEU A 208 -2.85 44.87 -18.73
C LEU A 208 -2.05 44.90 -17.43
N VAL A 209 -1.21 43.90 -17.25
CA VAL A 209 -0.24 43.84 -16.15
C VAL A 209 1.16 44.04 -16.74
N GLN A 210 1.76 45.19 -16.45
CA GLN A 210 3.17 45.41 -16.79
C GLN A 210 4.06 44.63 -15.80
N GLN A 211 5.01 43.86 -16.32
CA GLN A 211 6.01 43.12 -15.52
C GLN A 211 5.42 42.07 -14.58
N PHE A 212 4.48 41.25 -15.07
CA PHE A 212 4.02 40.09 -14.31
C PHE A 212 5.16 39.07 -14.12
N LEU A 213 5.37 38.64 -12.87
CA LEU A 213 6.34 37.61 -12.50
C LEU A 213 5.62 36.43 -11.84
N VAL A 214 5.85 35.24 -12.38
CA VAL A 214 5.23 34.00 -11.91
C VAL A 214 5.83 33.56 -10.57
N PRO A 215 5.00 33.20 -9.56
CA PRO A 215 5.48 32.63 -8.30
C PRO A 215 6.27 31.32 -8.48
N LEU A 216 7.00 30.89 -7.45
CA LEU A 216 7.94 29.77 -7.57
C LEU A 216 7.35 28.36 -7.45
N ASN A 217 6.03 28.19 -7.36
CA ASN A 217 5.40 26.87 -7.14
C ASN A 217 5.93 26.15 -5.88
N LEU A 218 5.94 26.83 -4.74
CA LEU A 218 6.40 26.25 -3.48
C LEU A 218 5.37 25.23 -2.95
N TYR A 219 5.86 24.09 -2.48
CA TYR A 219 5.06 23.06 -1.82
C TYR A 219 4.51 23.55 -0.48
N GLY A 220 5.31 24.30 0.29
CA GLY A 220 4.94 24.85 1.59
C GLY A 220 3.96 26.03 1.54
N ASP A 221 3.79 26.66 0.36
CA ASP A 221 2.86 27.79 0.18
C ASP A 221 1.93 27.55 -1.03
N PRO A 222 0.70 27.03 -0.79
CA PRO A 222 -0.28 26.78 -1.84
C PRO A 222 -0.61 28.00 -2.69
N ALA A 223 -0.54 29.22 -2.14
CA ALA A 223 -0.84 30.45 -2.87
C ALA A 223 0.17 30.72 -4.01
N THR A 224 1.37 30.13 -3.92
CA THR A 224 2.41 30.26 -4.95
C THR A 224 2.34 29.19 -6.03
N ARG A 225 1.39 28.26 -5.96
CA ARG A 225 1.26 27.19 -6.97
C ARG A 225 0.82 27.76 -8.30
N VAL A 226 1.34 27.19 -9.37
CA VAL A 226 1.13 27.69 -10.73
C VAL A 226 0.81 26.54 -11.66
N ALA A 227 -0.11 26.75 -12.59
CA ALA A 227 -0.27 25.88 -13.76
C ALA A 227 -0.45 26.70 -15.04
N VAL A 228 0.07 26.20 -16.16
CA VAL A 228 -0.26 26.77 -17.48
C VAL A 228 -1.42 25.96 -18.07
N VAL A 229 -2.50 26.64 -18.44
CA VAL A 229 -3.62 26.04 -19.15
C VAL A 229 -3.57 26.46 -20.61
N ILE A 230 -3.17 25.52 -21.46
CA ILE A 230 -3.16 25.67 -22.92
C ILE A 230 -4.58 25.51 -23.43
N GLN A 231 -5.06 26.52 -24.16
CA GLN A 231 -6.30 26.46 -24.90
C GLN A 231 -5.98 26.11 -26.36
N PHE A 232 -6.53 25.01 -26.86
CA PHE A 232 -6.47 24.66 -28.27
C PHE A 232 -7.73 25.14 -29.00
N ASP A 233 -7.61 25.46 -30.27
CA ASP A 233 -8.71 25.88 -31.15
C ASP A 233 -9.69 24.76 -31.51
N GLN A 234 -9.29 23.52 -31.31
CA GLN A 234 -10.11 22.35 -31.59
C GLN A 234 -9.89 21.22 -30.57
N SER A 235 -10.66 20.15 -30.73
CA SER A 235 -10.56 18.96 -29.88
C SER A 235 -9.27 18.19 -30.16
N ILE A 236 -8.69 17.58 -29.12
CA ILE A 236 -7.48 16.77 -29.27
C ILE A 236 -7.76 15.30 -28.96
N SER A 237 -6.92 14.39 -29.48
CA SER A 237 -6.96 12.99 -29.07
C SER A 237 -6.66 12.87 -27.58
N PRO A 238 -7.49 12.15 -26.78
CA PRO A 238 -7.25 11.91 -25.36
C PRO A 238 -6.23 10.80 -25.09
N SER A 239 -5.59 10.26 -26.14
CA SER A 239 -4.62 9.17 -26.01
C SER A 239 -3.41 9.57 -25.17
N SER A 240 -2.81 8.60 -24.46
CA SER A 240 -1.63 8.86 -23.63
C SER A 240 -0.40 9.28 -24.43
N GLY A 241 -0.35 9.00 -25.74
CA GLY A 241 0.70 9.52 -26.63
C GLY A 241 0.53 11.01 -26.94
N ASN A 242 -0.70 11.52 -26.86
CA ASN A 242 -1.04 12.90 -27.20
C ASN A 242 -1.17 13.80 -25.97
N VAL A 243 -1.51 13.23 -24.81
CA VAL A 243 -1.62 13.92 -23.52
C VAL A 243 -0.49 13.43 -22.61
N SER A 244 0.74 13.88 -22.90
CA SER A 244 1.94 13.49 -22.13
C SER A 244 3.00 14.59 -22.09
N SER A 245 3.94 14.46 -21.14
CA SER A 245 5.10 15.36 -20.98
C SER A 245 6.08 15.32 -22.16
N ASP A 246 6.02 14.29 -23.00
CA ASP A 246 6.90 14.16 -24.16
C ASP A 246 6.52 15.17 -25.25
N VAL A 247 5.21 15.38 -25.43
CA VAL A 247 4.65 16.27 -26.46
C VAL A 247 4.22 17.63 -25.92
N MET A 248 3.85 17.74 -24.65
CA MET A 248 3.49 19.00 -24.01
C MET A 248 4.18 19.14 -22.65
N ARG A 249 4.96 20.19 -22.43
CA ARG A 249 5.69 20.37 -21.16
C ARG A 249 6.01 21.82 -20.88
N LEU A 250 6.44 22.07 -19.66
CA LEU A 250 7.11 23.30 -19.30
C LEU A 250 8.62 23.17 -19.51
N GLU A 251 9.25 24.28 -19.87
CA GLU A 251 10.70 24.41 -19.93
C GLU A 251 11.13 25.68 -19.21
N PHE A 252 12.36 25.70 -18.69
CA PHE A 252 12.97 26.89 -18.09
C PHE A 252 14.26 27.25 -18.80
N PHE A 253 14.63 28.52 -18.76
CA PHE A 253 15.85 29.04 -19.36
C PHE A 253 16.97 29.05 -18.32
N ASP A 254 17.96 28.16 -18.48
CA ASP A 254 19.05 28.00 -17.52
C ASP A 254 20.10 29.13 -17.61
N ASN A 255 20.98 29.18 -16.63
CA ASN A 255 22.08 30.14 -16.56
C ASN A 255 23.13 29.99 -17.68
N THR A 256 23.05 28.92 -18.47
CA THR A 256 23.88 28.69 -19.67
C THR A 256 23.18 29.10 -20.97
N ALA A 257 22.04 29.79 -20.85
CA ALA A 257 21.21 30.25 -21.96
C ALA A 257 20.60 29.10 -22.80
N VAL A 258 20.28 27.98 -22.14
CA VAL A 258 19.65 26.79 -22.76
C VAL A 258 18.29 26.53 -22.13
N TRP A 259 17.30 26.24 -22.97
CA TRP A 259 16.00 25.76 -22.50
C TRP A 259 16.11 24.31 -22.02
N ARG A 260 15.71 24.07 -20.78
CA ARG A 260 15.73 22.75 -20.11
C ARG A 260 14.30 22.32 -19.81
N PRO A 261 13.94 21.03 -19.99
CA PRO A 261 12.64 20.54 -19.60
C PRO A 261 12.45 20.60 -18.07
N LEU A 262 11.27 21.03 -17.65
CA LEU A 262 10.75 20.82 -16.30
C LEU A 262 9.93 19.54 -16.31
N GLU A 263 10.05 18.73 -15.27
CA GLU A 263 9.10 17.66 -15.06
C GLU A 263 7.70 18.27 -14.93
N THR A 264 6.77 17.81 -15.78
CA THR A 264 5.46 18.44 -15.96
C THR A 264 4.40 17.36 -15.96
N ARG A 265 3.38 17.52 -15.12
CA ARG A 265 2.16 16.70 -15.19
C ARG A 265 1.21 17.33 -16.20
N VAL A 266 0.74 16.51 -17.13
CA VAL A 266 -0.12 16.93 -18.24
C VAL A 266 -1.51 16.34 -18.02
N THR A 267 -2.54 17.19 -18.01
CA THR A 267 -3.92 16.77 -17.81
C THR A 267 -4.84 17.39 -18.86
N LEU A 268 -5.62 16.57 -19.57
CA LEU A 268 -6.69 17.04 -20.44
C LEU A 268 -7.91 17.41 -19.56
N VAL A 269 -8.12 18.71 -19.35
CA VAL A 269 -9.15 19.22 -18.43
C VAL A 269 -10.52 19.23 -19.11
N ALA A 270 -10.57 19.69 -20.36
CA ALA A 270 -11.78 19.75 -21.17
C ALA A 270 -11.45 19.40 -22.63
N ASN A 271 -12.38 18.75 -23.30
CA ASN A 271 -12.26 18.37 -24.71
C ASN A 271 -13.62 18.50 -25.39
N CYS A 272 -13.64 18.76 -26.70
CA CYS A 272 -14.86 18.99 -27.48
C CYS A 272 -15.81 20.04 -26.90
N THR A 273 -15.25 21.13 -26.39
CA THR A 273 -16.06 22.31 -26.09
C THR A 273 -16.29 23.11 -27.37
N ASP A 274 -17.24 24.05 -27.35
CA ASP A 274 -17.44 25.00 -28.45
C ASP A 274 -16.18 25.83 -28.82
N THR A 275 -15.15 25.76 -27.97
CA THR A 275 -13.87 26.46 -28.12
C THR A 275 -12.67 25.52 -28.28
N GLY A 276 -12.88 24.21 -28.44
CA GLY A 276 -11.81 23.21 -28.59
C GLY A 276 -11.48 22.42 -27.32
N ALA A 277 -10.19 22.30 -27.01
CA ALA A 277 -9.67 21.55 -25.86
C ALA A 277 -8.85 22.41 -24.90
N ARG A 278 -8.78 22.00 -23.63
CA ARG A 278 -7.91 22.61 -22.62
C ARG A 278 -7.00 21.57 -21.99
N VAL A 279 -5.70 21.80 -22.07
CA VAL A 279 -4.67 20.98 -21.42
C VAL A 279 -3.99 21.79 -20.34
N ARG A 280 -3.94 21.23 -19.14
CA ARG A 280 -3.25 21.79 -17.98
C ARG A 280 -1.86 21.19 -17.85
N LEU A 281 -0.88 22.06 -17.67
CA LEU A 281 0.52 21.74 -17.38
C LEU A 281 0.85 22.18 -15.95
N ASP A 282 0.97 21.22 -15.04
CA ASP A 282 1.41 21.46 -13.67
C ASP A 282 2.93 21.16 -13.56
N PRO A 283 3.76 22.12 -13.13
CA PRO A 283 5.17 21.86 -12.84
C PRO A 283 5.29 20.91 -11.63
N VAL A 284 6.16 19.91 -11.77
CA VAL A 284 6.56 19.03 -10.68
C VAL A 284 7.86 19.60 -10.09
N GLY A 285 7.77 20.18 -8.90
CA GLY A 285 8.89 20.84 -8.24
C GLY A 285 8.77 22.36 -8.21
N ILE A 286 9.76 22.97 -7.57
CA ILE A 286 9.91 24.41 -7.46
C ILE A 286 10.40 24.96 -8.80
N LEU A 287 9.82 26.08 -9.24
CA LEU A 287 10.27 26.77 -10.44
C LEU A 287 11.60 27.50 -10.17
N PRO A 288 12.56 27.48 -11.12
CA PRO A 288 13.81 28.22 -10.97
C PRO A 288 13.54 29.72 -10.85
N GLN A 289 14.19 30.39 -9.91
CA GLN A 289 14.02 31.83 -9.69
C GLN A 289 14.69 32.69 -10.76
N GLY A 290 14.11 33.87 -11.04
CA GLY A 290 14.66 34.85 -11.98
C GLY A 290 14.94 34.28 -13.38
N SER A 291 14.30 33.16 -13.72
CA SER A 291 14.42 32.44 -14.99
C SER A 291 13.17 32.66 -15.83
N GLN A 292 13.31 32.51 -17.15
CA GLN A 292 12.15 32.45 -18.02
C GLN A 292 11.60 31.02 -18.03
N ILE A 293 10.29 30.88 -17.93
CA ILE A 293 9.60 29.62 -18.17
C ILE A 293 8.75 29.74 -19.44
N ARG A 294 8.52 28.61 -20.11
CA ARG A 294 7.62 28.54 -21.26
C ARG A 294 6.84 27.24 -21.28
N ALA A 295 5.65 27.29 -21.88
CA ALA A 295 4.98 26.09 -22.34
C ALA A 295 5.45 25.71 -23.74
N VAL A 296 5.60 24.42 -23.96
CA VAL A 296 6.03 23.84 -25.24
C VAL A 296 5.00 22.85 -25.71
N VAL A 297 4.60 23.01 -26.97
CA VAL A 297 3.74 22.10 -27.72
C VAL A 297 4.60 21.54 -28.84
N GLN A 298 5.02 20.28 -28.75
CA GLN A 298 5.80 19.62 -29.80
C GLN A 298 4.96 19.40 -31.06
N GLY A 299 5.64 19.19 -32.18
CA GLY A 299 4.97 18.77 -33.41
C GLY A 299 4.46 17.33 -33.32
N GLY A 300 3.41 17.02 -34.07
CA GLY A 300 2.82 15.68 -34.13
C GLY A 300 1.68 15.41 -33.14
N ILE A 301 1.21 16.44 -32.41
CA ILE A 301 0.01 16.33 -31.58
C ILE A 301 -1.19 16.16 -32.51
N ALA A 302 -2.01 15.15 -32.27
CA ALA A 302 -3.19 14.86 -33.06
C ALA A 302 -4.44 15.56 -32.51
N ASP A 303 -5.29 16.02 -33.41
CA ASP A 303 -6.68 16.32 -33.11
C ASP A 303 -7.45 15.03 -32.70
N ILE A 304 -8.78 15.13 -32.56
CA ILE A 304 -9.59 13.98 -32.15
C ILE A 304 -9.79 12.91 -33.23
N VAL A 305 -9.47 13.19 -34.50
CA VAL A 305 -9.60 12.25 -35.63
C VAL A 305 -8.26 11.79 -36.23
N GLY A 306 -7.14 12.33 -35.76
CA GLY A 306 -5.78 11.93 -36.13
C GLY A 306 -5.01 12.93 -37.01
N GLU A 307 -5.53 14.12 -37.30
CA GLU A 307 -4.78 15.17 -38.01
C GLU A 307 -3.77 15.83 -37.07
N THR A 308 -2.51 15.93 -37.49
CA THR A 308 -1.41 16.32 -36.59
C THR A 308 -0.98 17.76 -36.74
N THR A 309 -0.52 18.37 -35.64
CA THR A 309 0.15 19.67 -35.62
C THR A 309 1.40 19.70 -36.48
N GLY A 310 1.74 20.92 -36.92
CA GLY A 310 2.98 21.22 -37.62
C GLY A 310 4.22 21.20 -36.70
N PRO A 311 5.22 22.05 -36.95
CA PRO A 311 6.40 22.17 -36.09
C PRO A 311 6.04 22.54 -34.64
N ALA A 312 6.97 22.29 -33.71
CA ALA A 312 6.78 22.66 -32.32
C ALA A 312 6.54 24.18 -32.15
N ASP A 313 5.57 24.54 -31.30
CA ASP A 313 5.34 25.91 -30.85
C ASP A 313 5.91 26.08 -29.43
N THR A 314 6.86 27.01 -29.32
CA THR A 314 7.58 27.31 -28.08
C THR A 314 7.50 28.79 -27.70
N SER A 315 6.60 29.56 -28.33
CA SER A 315 6.60 31.03 -28.26
C SER A 315 5.27 31.64 -27.85
N PHE A 316 4.24 30.82 -27.67
CA PHE A 316 2.88 31.27 -27.35
C PHE A 316 2.67 31.57 -25.86
N ALA A 317 3.45 30.96 -24.97
CA ALA A 317 3.37 31.18 -23.53
C ALA A 317 4.78 31.19 -22.93
N VAL A 318 5.33 32.40 -22.74
CA VAL A 318 6.65 32.64 -22.14
C VAL A 318 6.48 33.71 -21.06
N VAL A 319 7.07 33.50 -19.89
CA VAL A 319 6.94 34.39 -18.74
C VAL A 319 8.12 34.25 -17.79
N ASP A 320 8.46 35.33 -17.08
CA ASP A 320 9.55 35.34 -16.12
C ASP A 320 9.06 34.92 -14.73
N THR A 321 9.89 34.19 -14.01
CA THR A 321 9.65 33.79 -12.62
C THR A 321 10.13 34.87 -11.66
N GLN A 322 9.53 34.90 -10.47
CA GLN A 322 9.94 35.81 -9.40
C GLN A 322 11.40 35.56 -9.00
N LEU A 323 12.09 36.64 -8.63
CA LEU A 323 13.35 36.54 -7.92
C LEU A 323 13.04 36.61 -6.42
N VAL A 324 13.56 35.67 -5.65
CA VAL A 324 13.39 35.71 -4.19
C VAL A 324 14.71 36.12 -3.57
N ASP A 325 14.72 37.30 -2.94
CA ASP A 325 15.86 37.81 -2.20
C ASP A 325 15.63 37.61 -0.70
N PHE A 326 16.09 36.47 -0.17
CA PHE A 326 16.09 36.24 1.27
C PHE A 326 17.36 36.83 1.89
N THR A 327 17.37 38.15 2.04
CA THR A 327 18.47 38.90 2.71
C THR A 327 18.80 38.41 4.13
N SER A 328 17.94 37.60 4.75
CA SER A 328 18.13 36.99 6.07
C SER A 328 18.79 35.61 6.07
N LEU A 329 18.91 34.92 4.93
CA LEU A 329 19.55 33.60 4.83
C LEU A 329 21.05 33.74 4.50
N THR A 330 21.88 32.80 4.96
CA THR A 330 23.32 32.78 4.68
C THR A 330 23.76 31.37 4.27
N PRO A 331 24.13 31.15 2.99
CA PRO A 331 24.14 32.14 1.92
C PRO A 331 22.72 32.52 1.45
N SER A 332 22.56 33.73 0.93
CA SER A 332 21.25 34.33 0.59
C SER A 332 20.54 33.66 -0.60
N ASP A 333 21.19 32.67 -1.22
CA ASP A 333 20.72 31.87 -2.35
C ASP A 333 20.28 30.44 -1.95
N ASP A 334 20.38 30.08 -0.66
CA ASP A 334 19.96 28.76 -0.18
C ASP A 334 18.44 28.72 0.02
N LEU A 335 17.72 28.46 -1.08
CA LEU A 335 16.29 28.21 -1.06
C LEU A 335 16.04 26.77 -0.62
N SER A 336 15.46 26.60 0.57
CA SER A 336 14.82 25.36 0.99
C SER A 336 13.32 25.60 1.09
N ASP A 337 12.55 24.73 0.43
CA ASP A 337 11.12 24.64 0.63
C ASP A 337 10.83 23.54 1.65
N GLN A 338 9.74 23.66 2.37
CA GLN A 338 9.36 22.72 3.39
C GLN A 338 8.32 21.75 2.84
N PHE A 339 8.66 20.47 2.83
CA PHE A 339 7.66 19.41 2.79
C PHE A 339 7.17 19.16 4.21
N ALA A 340 5.92 19.54 4.50
CA ALA A 340 5.31 19.39 5.82
C ALA A 340 4.17 18.37 5.77
N GLU A 341 4.23 17.36 6.63
CA GLU A 341 3.10 16.50 6.98
C GLU A 341 2.66 16.91 8.38
N SER A 342 1.45 17.44 8.52
CA SER A 342 0.94 17.92 9.80
C SER A 342 0.45 16.80 10.70
N PHE A 343 0.21 15.60 10.15
CA PHE A 343 -0.38 14.47 10.85
C PHE A 343 -1.79 14.75 11.39
N ASP A 344 -2.49 15.75 10.87
CA ASP A 344 -3.88 16.08 11.26
C ASP A 344 -4.87 15.01 10.80
N PHE A 345 -4.60 14.39 9.64
CA PHE A 345 -5.45 13.35 9.07
C PHE A 345 -4.84 11.96 9.30
N GLY A 346 -5.68 10.98 9.60
CA GLY A 346 -5.21 9.62 9.83
C GLY A 346 -4.73 8.90 8.57
N SER A 347 -3.99 7.81 8.75
CA SER A 347 -3.29 7.03 7.71
C SER A 347 -4.15 6.45 6.58
N GLY A 348 -5.48 6.52 6.69
CA GLY A 348 -6.43 6.15 5.63
C GLY A 348 -6.92 7.32 4.77
N SER A 349 -6.50 8.56 5.07
CA SER A 349 -6.93 9.75 4.35
C SER A 349 -6.04 10.02 3.13
N THR A 350 -6.66 10.42 2.02
CA THR A 350 -5.99 10.89 0.80
C THR A 350 -5.27 12.23 0.99
N LEU A 351 -5.46 12.88 2.14
CA LEU A 351 -4.80 14.12 2.53
C LEU A 351 -3.48 13.90 3.28
N THR A 352 -3.03 12.65 3.39
CA THR A 352 -1.74 12.29 4.00
C THR A 352 -0.74 11.88 2.93
N PHE A 353 0.54 12.04 3.21
CA PHE A 353 1.63 11.60 2.34
C PHE A 353 2.10 10.17 2.63
N ARG A 354 1.18 9.29 3.08
CA ARG A 354 1.51 7.89 3.38
C ARG A 354 2.00 7.17 2.12
N ASP A 355 3.16 6.55 2.21
CA ASP A 355 3.56 5.51 1.26
C ASP A 355 2.88 4.18 1.64
N SER A 356 1.84 3.81 0.88
CA SER A 356 1.12 2.55 1.08
C SER A 356 1.75 1.35 0.35
N ALA A 357 2.81 1.57 -0.45
CA ALA A 357 3.46 0.53 -1.23
C ALA A 357 4.67 -0.09 -0.49
N LEU A 358 5.20 0.60 0.53
CA LEU A 358 6.34 0.13 1.30
C LEU A 358 5.98 -1.09 2.17
N LEU A 359 6.72 -2.19 1.99
CA LEU A 359 6.66 -3.35 2.87
C LEU A 359 7.65 -3.17 4.02
N SER A 360 7.13 -3.08 5.25
CA SER A 360 7.92 -2.96 6.48
C SER A 360 7.72 -4.16 7.40
N ALA A 361 8.78 -4.57 8.11
CA ALA A 361 8.68 -5.54 9.21
C ALA A 361 8.15 -4.91 10.51
N SER A 362 8.29 -3.60 10.65
CA SER A 362 7.72 -2.85 11.75
C SER A 362 6.28 -2.45 11.42
N PRO A 363 5.35 -2.52 12.38
CA PRO A 363 4.01 -1.99 12.19
C PRO A 363 4.07 -0.50 11.86
N ASP A 364 3.15 -0.05 11.01
CA ASP A 364 3.02 1.37 10.65
C ASP A 364 2.83 2.22 11.91
N ALA A 365 3.31 3.45 11.88
CA ALA A 365 2.94 4.41 12.91
C ALA A 365 1.42 4.71 12.82
N SER A 366 0.81 5.05 13.95
CA SER A 366 -0.55 5.59 13.99
C SER A 366 -0.45 7.10 14.08
N TRP A 367 -1.07 7.82 13.15
CA TRP A 367 -1.14 9.27 13.21
C TRP A 367 -2.55 9.80 12.94
N GLY A 368 -2.78 11.07 13.28
CA GLY A 368 -4.05 11.78 13.19
C GLY A 368 -4.16 12.84 14.30
N ASN A 369 -4.99 13.86 14.09
CA ASN A 369 -5.20 14.97 15.03
C ASN A 369 -3.89 15.69 15.45
N GLY A 370 -2.91 15.78 14.54
CA GLY A 370 -1.65 16.46 14.76
C GLY A 370 -0.64 15.64 15.56
N LEU A 371 -0.91 14.35 15.76
CA LEU A 371 -0.09 13.47 16.58
C LEU A 371 0.40 12.27 15.76
N LEU A 372 1.70 11.99 15.84
CA LEU A 372 2.33 10.77 15.35
C LEU A 372 2.70 9.88 16.55
N THR A 373 2.23 8.64 16.55
CA THR A 373 2.45 7.65 17.62
C THR A 373 2.83 6.29 17.04
N ALA A 374 3.43 5.41 17.84
CA ALA A 374 3.54 4.01 17.46
C ALA A 374 2.14 3.37 17.40
N ALA A 375 1.82 2.56 16.37
CA ALA A 375 0.56 1.80 16.34
C ALA A 375 0.58 0.54 17.23
N PHE A 376 1.67 0.33 17.96
CA PHE A 376 1.82 -0.75 18.93
C PHE A 376 2.15 -0.16 20.30
N ARG A 377 1.81 -0.90 21.34
CA ARG A 377 2.23 -0.56 22.71
C ARG A 377 3.60 -1.18 22.93
N PHE A 378 4.57 -0.36 23.33
CA PHE A 378 5.77 -0.88 23.99
C PHE A 378 5.32 -1.56 25.28
N GLU A 379 5.74 -2.80 25.49
CA GLU A 379 5.27 -3.58 26.65
C GLU A 379 5.90 -3.12 27.97
N GLY A 380 6.94 -2.27 27.95
CA GLY A 380 7.55 -1.66 29.14
C GLY A 380 6.98 -0.28 29.47
N SER A 381 6.78 -0.01 30.77
CA SER A 381 6.42 1.32 31.28
C SER A 381 7.62 2.14 31.76
N GLY A 382 8.82 1.55 31.81
CA GLY A 382 9.97 2.13 32.48
C GLY A 382 10.00 1.80 33.98
N GLY A 383 9.28 0.75 34.39
CA GLY A 383 9.14 0.32 35.78
C GLY A 383 8.35 1.28 36.69
N PRO A 384 8.46 1.13 38.02
CA PRO A 384 7.84 2.02 39.00
C PRO A 384 8.14 3.50 38.71
N GLY A 385 7.08 4.30 38.51
CA GLY A 385 7.21 5.73 38.19
C GLY A 385 7.73 6.05 36.78
N GLY A 386 7.98 5.05 35.94
CA GLY A 386 8.48 5.21 34.57
C GLY A 386 9.96 5.62 34.46
N THR A 387 10.69 5.63 35.57
CA THR A 387 12.08 6.07 35.66
C THR A 387 12.97 5.07 36.40
N PHE A 388 12.56 3.81 36.47
CA PHE A 388 13.25 2.79 37.24
C PHE A 388 14.48 2.28 36.49
N ASP A 389 15.68 2.67 36.93
CA ASP A 389 16.92 2.12 36.39
C ASP A 389 17.42 1.00 37.30
N TRP A 390 17.88 -0.11 36.71
CA TRP A 390 18.52 -1.20 37.44
C TRP A 390 20.03 -1.22 37.13
N LEU A 391 20.85 -1.07 38.16
CA LEU A 391 22.31 -1.09 38.09
C LEU A 391 22.83 -2.25 38.94
N VAL A 392 23.72 -3.06 38.35
CA VAL A 392 24.49 -4.11 39.04
C VAL A 392 25.95 -3.70 38.96
N GLU A 393 26.52 -3.33 40.10
CA GLU A 393 27.87 -2.74 40.19
C GLU A 393 28.96 -3.81 40.10
N ASP A 394 30.21 -3.38 39.86
CA ASP A 394 31.38 -4.26 39.93
C ASP A 394 31.49 -4.93 41.32
N GLY A 395 31.58 -6.26 41.33
CA GLY A 395 31.64 -7.08 42.54
C GLY A 395 30.29 -7.51 43.11
N ASP A 396 29.17 -6.98 42.60
CA ASP A 396 27.84 -7.44 42.97
C ASP A 396 27.57 -8.83 42.41
N ARG A 397 26.90 -9.66 43.22
CA ARG A 397 26.40 -10.97 42.81
C ARG A 397 24.95 -11.16 43.22
N ILE A 398 24.05 -10.98 42.27
CA ILE A 398 22.59 -11.01 42.47
C ILE A 398 22.03 -12.33 41.98
N VAL A 399 21.22 -12.99 42.80
CA VAL A 399 20.38 -14.13 42.38
C VAL A 399 18.97 -13.63 42.11
N LEU A 400 18.55 -13.68 40.84
CA LEU A 400 17.23 -13.26 40.39
C LEU A 400 16.33 -14.48 40.22
N ASP A 401 15.26 -14.56 41.01
CA ASP A 401 14.25 -15.60 40.90
C ASP A 401 13.09 -15.12 40.01
N THR A 402 12.79 -15.87 38.95
CA THR A 402 11.75 -15.54 37.97
C THR A 402 10.35 -15.94 38.43
N ASP A 403 10.22 -16.77 39.46
CA ASP A 403 8.92 -17.15 40.00
C ASP A 403 8.42 -16.12 41.01
N GLN A 404 9.28 -15.76 41.98
CA GLN A 404 8.99 -14.76 43.01
C GLN A 404 10.29 -14.07 43.47
N GLY A 405 10.62 -12.93 42.86
CA GLY A 405 11.83 -12.16 43.16
C GLY A 405 11.57 -10.67 43.36
N PHE A 406 12.61 -9.91 43.63
CA PHE A 406 12.57 -8.45 43.51
C PHE A 406 13.93 -7.90 43.10
N ILE A 407 13.92 -6.74 42.43
CA ILE A 407 15.11 -5.97 42.11
C ILE A 407 15.02 -4.58 42.75
N LEU A 408 16.17 -4.07 43.17
CA LEU A 408 16.33 -2.74 43.75
C LEU A 408 16.79 -1.78 42.66
N GLY A 409 16.17 -0.61 42.57
CA GLY A 409 16.55 0.44 41.64
C GLY A 409 17.93 1.01 42.00
N ALA A 410 18.56 1.66 41.03
CA ALA A 410 19.85 2.35 41.19
C ALA A 410 19.79 3.50 42.22
N ASP A 411 18.59 3.93 42.62
CA ASP A 411 18.37 4.86 43.73
C ASP A 411 18.55 4.22 45.12
N GLY A 412 18.71 2.89 45.18
CA GLY A 412 18.88 2.12 46.40
C GLY A 412 17.63 2.02 47.27
N VAL A 413 16.46 2.47 46.79
CA VAL A 413 15.23 2.57 47.59
C VAL A 413 14.02 1.97 46.87
N THR A 414 13.87 2.23 45.57
CA THR A 414 12.71 1.77 44.82
C THR A 414 12.84 0.28 44.54
N VAL A 415 11.77 -0.47 44.80
CA VAL A 415 11.73 -1.93 44.60
C VAL A 415 10.73 -2.26 43.51
N GLN A 416 11.12 -3.13 42.59
CA GLN A 416 10.21 -3.80 41.67
C GLN A 416 10.15 -5.29 42.03
N VAL A 417 8.93 -5.81 42.21
CA VAL A 417 8.70 -7.25 42.34
C VAL A 417 8.80 -7.89 40.96
N VAL A 418 9.48 -9.04 40.91
CA VAL A 418 9.63 -9.85 39.70
C VAL A 418 8.65 -11.01 39.80
N ASP A 419 7.61 -10.91 38.98
CA ASP A 419 6.59 -11.93 38.79
C ASP A 419 6.58 -12.33 37.31
N ASP A 420 6.32 -13.61 37.01
CA ASP A 420 6.29 -14.14 35.62
C ASP A 420 7.62 -13.92 34.86
N GLY A 421 8.74 -13.86 35.60
CA GLY A 421 10.07 -13.60 35.07
C GLY A 421 10.25 -12.22 34.41
N ARG A 422 9.31 -11.30 34.61
CA ARG A 422 9.31 -9.98 33.98
C ARG A 422 9.99 -8.94 34.85
N ILE A 423 10.95 -8.21 34.26
CA ILE A 423 11.47 -6.95 34.79
C ILE A 423 11.11 -5.81 33.83
N ASP A 424 10.64 -4.70 34.38
CA ASP A 424 10.22 -3.51 33.63
C ASP A 424 11.07 -2.33 34.09
N VAL A 425 11.92 -1.82 33.21
CA VAL A 425 12.96 -0.85 33.53
C VAL A 425 12.99 0.27 32.52
N ARG A 426 13.48 1.44 32.92
CA ARG A 426 13.92 2.45 31.96
C ARG A 426 15.26 2.04 31.37
N ASN A 427 16.29 1.87 32.21
CA ASN A 427 17.59 1.35 31.80
C ASN A 427 18.02 0.16 32.67
N MET A 428 18.73 -0.81 32.08
CA MET A 428 19.41 -1.88 32.79
C MET A 428 20.91 -1.83 32.47
N THR A 429 21.76 -1.80 33.49
CA THR A 429 23.22 -1.89 33.33
C THR A 429 23.80 -2.95 34.26
N ILE A 430 24.52 -3.92 33.70
CA ILE A 430 25.41 -4.82 34.44
C ILE A 430 26.83 -4.38 34.13
N GLU A 431 27.54 -3.83 35.12
CA GLU A 431 28.91 -3.35 34.95
C GLU A 431 29.91 -4.51 34.76
N ALA A 432 31.10 -4.19 34.27
CA ALA A 432 32.16 -5.18 34.17
C ALA A 432 32.50 -5.68 35.60
N GLY A 433 32.41 -6.99 35.83
CA GLY A 433 32.61 -7.60 37.15
C GLY A 433 31.33 -7.78 37.98
N GLY A 434 30.20 -7.20 37.57
CA GLY A 434 28.89 -7.51 38.15
C GLY A 434 28.33 -8.83 37.62
N GLU A 435 27.66 -9.59 38.48
CA GLU A 435 27.07 -10.90 38.17
C GLU A 435 25.59 -10.97 38.52
N VAL A 436 24.76 -11.38 37.55
CA VAL A 436 23.37 -11.74 37.74
C VAL A 436 23.17 -13.20 37.39
N ILE A 437 22.73 -14.00 38.36
CA ILE A 437 22.40 -15.43 38.19
C ILE A 437 20.90 -15.58 38.24
N VAL A 438 20.31 -16.12 37.17
CA VAL A 438 18.85 -16.20 37.05
C VAL A 438 18.38 -17.64 37.24
N GLN A 439 17.34 -17.81 38.05
CA GLN A 439 16.72 -19.10 38.34
C GLN A 439 15.19 -18.98 38.34
N GLY A 440 14.48 -20.11 38.33
CA GLY A 440 13.02 -20.16 38.42
C GLY A 440 12.37 -20.89 37.24
N THR A 441 11.05 -21.07 37.29
CA THR A 441 10.29 -21.82 36.28
C THR A 441 9.81 -20.95 35.11
N GLN A 442 9.95 -19.64 35.20
CA GLN A 442 9.54 -18.66 34.19
C GLN A 442 10.75 -18.13 33.39
N PRO A 443 10.62 -17.84 32.09
CA PRO A 443 11.70 -17.24 31.30
C PRO A 443 11.97 -15.80 31.78
N LEU A 444 13.22 -15.37 31.77
CA LEU A 444 13.54 -13.96 32.02
C LEU A 444 13.08 -13.10 30.84
N ARG A 445 12.31 -12.06 31.13
CA ARG A 445 11.85 -11.06 30.19
C ARG A 445 12.22 -9.67 30.69
N VAL A 446 12.96 -8.91 29.86
CA VAL A 446 13.39 -7.53 30.16
C VAL A 446 12.64 -6.57 29.25
N ASP A 447 11.72 -5.81 29.82
CA ASP A 447 11.00 -4.74 29.13
C ASP A 447 11.68 -3.40 29.44
N ALA A 448 12.41 -2.85 28.47
CA ALA A 448 13.14 -1.59 28.62
C ALA A 448 12.55 -0.49 27.74
N THR A 449 12.39 0.72 28.29
CA THR A 449 12.06 1.93 27.49
C THR A 449 13.31 2.69 27.01
N GLY A 450 14.47 2.40 27.60
CA GLY A 450 15.79 2.91 27.24
C GLY A 450 16.78 1.78 26.97
N ASP A 451 17.99 1.87 27.53
CA ASP A 451 19.12 1.00 27.17
C ASP A 451 19.25 -0.25 28.07
N VAL A 452 19.64 -1.38 27.47
CA VAL A 452 20.08 -2.59 28.18
C VAL A 452 21.55 -2.85 27.87
N ILE A 453 22.42 -2.65 28.85
CA ILE A 453 23.88 -2.74 28.70
C ILE A 453 24.42 -3.82 29.63
N ILE A 454 25.02 -4.87 29.06
CA ILE A 454 25.63 -5.96 29.82
C ILE A 454 27.12 -6.00 29.53
N ARG A 455 27.94 -5.56 30.49
CA ARG A 455 29.42 -5.61 30.46
C ARG A 455 29.98 -6.70 31.37
N GLY A 456 29.22 -7.13 32.38
CA GLY A 456 29.53 -8.24 33.29
C GLY A 456 28.89 -9.56 32.85
N LEU A 457 28.44 -10.37 33.81
CA LEU A 457 27.83 -11.68 33.58
C LEU A 457 26.31 -11.64 33.81
N LEU A 458 25.54 -12.06 32.81
CA LEU A 458 24.14 -12.48 32.96
C LEU A 458 24.08 -13.98 32.70
N ASP A 459 23.91 -14.78 33.75
CA ASP A 459 23.88 -16.24 33.69
C ASP A 459 22.45 -16.78 33.66
N LEU A 460 22.08 -17.36 32.53
CA LEU A 460 20.80 -18.03 32.27
C LEU A 460 20.99 -19.55 32.09
N SER A 461 22.14 -20.09 32.49
CA SER A 461 22.53 -21.45 32.18
C SER A 461 21.66 -22.47 32.92
N GLY A 462 21.35 -23.58 32.24
CA GLY A 462 20.84 -24.77 32.89
C GLY A 462 21.91 -25.49 33.72
N ALA A 463 21.46 -26.43 34.54
CA ALA A 463 22.34 -27.27 35.35
C ALA A 463 22.61 -28.61 34.66
N ASN A 464 23.81 -29.15 34.87
CA ASN A 464 24.08 -30.55 34.58
C ASN A 464 23.25 -31.45 35.53
N ALA A 465 22.94 -32.68 35.08
CA ALA A 465 22.45 -33.69 36.01
C ALA A 465 23.51 -33.93 37.09
N SER A 466 23.07 -34.02 38.35
CA SER A 466 24.00 -34.28 39.45
C SER A 466 24.53 -35.70 39.37
N ASP A 467 25.81 -35.89 39.70
CA ASP A 467 26.35 -37.22 39.98
C ASP A 467 25.64 -37.82 41.21
N VAL A 468 25.68 -39.14 41.35
CA VAL A 468 25.12 -39.87 42.50
C VAL A 468 25.63 -39.29 43.82
N ILE A 469 24.81 -38.49 44.51
CA ILE A 469 25.22 -37.78 45.72
C ILE A 469 25.18 -38.69 46.97
N VAL A 470 24.38 -39.77 46.92
CA VAL A 470 24.26 -40.73 48.04
C VAL A 470 24.35 -42.17 47.54
N PRO A 471 25.55 -42.79 47.50
CA PRO A 471 25.67 -44.19 47.11
C PRO A 471 24.89 -45.12 48.05
N ASN A 472 24.23 -46.15 47.50
CA ASN A 472 23.53 -47.24 48.20
C ASN A 472 22.22 -46.89 48.95
N ARG A 473 21.51 -45.80 48.60
CA ARG A 473 20.12 -45.58 49.06
C ARG A 473 19.12 -45.86 47.94
N GLY A 474 18.48 -47.02 47.97
CA GLY A 474 17.49 -47.43 46.95
C GLY A 474 16.19 -46.62 46.88
N GLY A 475 16.01 -45.59 47.74
CA GLY A 475 14.77 -44.82 47.89
C GLY A 475 14.77 -43.40 47.32
N GLU A 476 15.91 -42.91 46.81
CA GLU A 476 16.04 -41.56 46.26
C GLU A 476 16.11 -41.60 44.73
N VAL A 477 15.45 -40.64 44.07
CA VAL A 477 15.50 -40.49 42.62
C VAL A 477 16.61 -39.51 42.28
N GLU A 478 17.52 -39.89 41.41
CA GLU A 478 18.51 -38.96 40.86
C GLU A 478 17.87 -38.17 39.72
N LEU A 479 17.69 -36.88 39.96
CA LEU A 479 16.99 -35.98 39.05
C LEU A 479 17.88 -35.60 37.86
N GLY A 480 17.25 -35.41 36.70
CA GLY A 480 17.91 -34.78 35.55
C GLY A 480 18.28 -33.32 35.84
N GLY A 481 19.15 -32.76 35.01
CA GLY A 481 19.55 -31.35 35.09
C GLY A 481 18.40 -30.39 34.76
N ALA A 482 18.40 -29.22 35.39
CA ALA A 482 17.46 -28.14 35.07
C ALA A 482 17.86 -27.42 33.77
N GLY A 483 16.88 -26.96 32.98
CA GLY A 483 17.12 -26.26 31.71
C GLY A 483 17.41 -24.77 31.82
N GLY A 484 17.51 -24.22 33.04
CA GLY A 484 17.60 -22.78 33.30
C GLY A 484 16.23 -22.12 33.50
N PRO A 485 16.16 -20.78 33.62
CA PRO A 485 14.90 -20.05 33.81
C PRO A 485 13.95 -20.25 32.62
N GLY A 486 12.69 -20.64 32.90
CA GLY A 486 11.70 -20.95 31.85
C GLY A 486 11.95 -22.27 31.12
N GLY A 487 13.03 -22.97 31.49
CA GLY A 487 13.49 -24.17 30.83
C GLY A 487 12.77 -25.44 31.27
N GLY A 488 12.94 -26.49 30.48
CA GLY A 488 12.51 -27.83 30.82
C GLY A 488 13.41 -28.52 31.85
N ARG A 489 13.19 -29.81 32.09
CA ARG A 489 14.09 -30.65 32.89
C ARG A 489 14.56 -31.87 32.13
N GLY A 490 15.76 -32.34 32.44
CA GLY A 490 16.23 -33.64 31.96
C GLY A 490 15.44 -34.80 32.56
N GLY A 491 15.45 -35.94 31.88
CA GLY A 491 14.87 -37.17 32.38
C GLY A 491 15.65 -37.71 33.58
N ASN A 492 14.94 -38.24 34.57
CA ASN A 492 15.57 -38.80 35.79
C ASN A 492 16.36 -40.08 35.46
N ALA A 493 17.36 -40.41 36.28
CA ALA A 493 18.08 -41.68 36.19
C ALA A 493 17.18 -42.90 36.47
N ASN A 494 16.26 -42.73 37.41
CA ASN A 494 15.35 -43.77 37.90
C ASN A 494 13.96 -43.18 38.22
N GLU A 495 12.90 -43.82 37.75
CA GLU A 495 11.52 -43.38 38.03
C GLU A 495 10.91 -44.08 39.27
N VAL A 496 11.52 -45.18 39.71
CA VAL A 496 11.00 -46.03 40.77
C VAL A 496 11.93 -45.96 41.99
N ARG A 497 11.34 -45.68 43.17
CA ARG A 497 12.01 -45.57 44.48
C ARG A 497 12.04 -46.89 45.27
N THR A 498 11.42 -47.94 44.77
CA THR A 498 11.26 -49.23 45.47
C THR A 498 11.95 -50.39 44.75
N ASN A 499 12.37 -50.18 43.50
CA ASN A 499 13.02 -51.17 42.65
C ASN A 499 13.86 -50.46 41.58
N SER A 500 14.76 -51.18 40.90
CA SER A 500 15.54 -50.65 39.79
C SER A 500 14.69 -50.46 38.54
N THR A 501 14.86 -49.32 37.85
CA THR A 501 14.27 -49.08 36.53
C THR A 501 15.23 -49.50 35.42
N ALA A 502 14.69 -50.07 34.34
CA ALA A 502 15.53 -50.52 33.23
C ALA A 502 16.17 -49.33 32.50
N ARG A 503 15.48 -48.20 32.46
CA ARG A 503 15.91 -46.95 31.83
C ARG A 503 15.46 -45.76 32.68
N GLY A 504 16.21 -44.67 32.57
CA GLY A 504 15.78 -43.37 33.06
C GLY A 504 14.56 -42.82 32.33
N GLY A 505 13.92 -41.83 32.94
CA GLY A 505 12.71 -41.20 32.42
C GLY A 505 12.95 -40.32 31.21
N VAL A 506 11.86 -39.86 30.61
CA VAL A 506 11.92 -38.80 29.59
C VAL A 506 12.06 -37.43 30.27
N GLY A 507 12.85 -36.54 29.68
CA GLY A 507 12.88 -35.14 30.11
C GLY A 507 11.57 -34.43 29.74
N GLN A 508 11.38 -33.22 30.25
CA GLN A 508 10.29 -32.32 29.87
C GLN A 508 10.88 -31.09 29.18
N GLY A 509 10.17 -30.56 28.19
CA GLY A 509 10.53 -29.32 27.51
C GLY A 509 10.14 -28.08 28.33
N PRO A 510 10.49 -26.88 27.84
CA PRO A 510 10.07 -25.60 28.42
C PRO A 510 8.57 -25.54 28.72
N GLY A 511 8.19 -24.89 29.82
CA GLY A 511 6.78 -24.73 30.22
C GLY A 511 6.05 -26.04 30.56
N SER A 512 6.79 -27.09 30.95
CA SER A 512 6.26 -28.46 31.15
C SER A 512 5.66 -29.09 29.89
N ASN A 513 6.07 -28.63 28.69
CA ASN A 513 5.64 -29.22 27.43
C ASN A 513 6.05 -30.70 27.35
N THR A 514 5.17 -31.54 26.80
CA THR A 514 5.40 -32.97 26.55
C THR A 514 6.47 -33.25 25.50
N ASN A 515 6.90 -32.25 24.72
CA ASN A 515 8.09 -32.36 23.87
C ASN A 515 9.33 -32.60 24.76
N PRO A 516 10.00 -33.76 24.67
CA PRO A 516 10.86 -34.23 25.74
C PRO A 516 12.14 -33.41 25.82
N GLY A 517 12.58 -33.09 27.05
CA GLY A 517 13.97 -32.76 27.35
C GLY A 517 14.91 -33.96 27.13
N GLY A 518 16.20 -33.82 27.43
CA GLY A 518 17.16 -34.92 27.26
C GLY A 518 16.76 -36.17 28.06
N GLY A 519 16.71 -37.34 27.40
CA GLY A 519 16.29 -38.59 28.05
C GLY A 519 17.34 -39.15 29.02
N GLY A 520 16.88 -39.85 30.05
CA GLY A 520 17.73 -40.56 30.99
C GLY A 520 18.42 -41.79 30.37
N GLY A 521 19.60 -42.12 30.88
CA GLY A 521 20.41 -43.26 30.45
C GLY A 521 19.84 -44.61 30.89
N GLU A 522 20.31 -45.68 30.26
CA GLU A 522 19.91 -47.04 30.61
C GLU A 522 20.68 -47.57 31.82
N SER A 523 20.01 -48.30 32.73
CA SER A 523 20.67 -48.96 33.86
C SER A 523 21.57 -50.11 33.37
N GLY A 524 22.74 -50.23 33.99
CA GLY A 524 23.67 -51.34 33.78
C GLY A 524 23.66 -52.28 34.97
N PHE A 525 23.67 -53.60 34.72
CA PHE A 525 23.82 -54.60 35.78
C PHE A 525 24.98 -55.56 35.49
N GLN A 526 25.43 -56.24 36.54
CA GLN A 526 26.67 -57.00 36.52
C GLN A 526 26.56 -58.28 35.66
N VAL A 527 27.63 -58.64 34.98
CA VAL A 527 27.77 -59.95 34.34
C VAL A 527 28.33 -60.95 35.37
N PRO A 528 27.79 -62.18 35.49
CA PRO A 528 28.25 -63.18 36.47
C PRO A 528 29.76 -63.49 36.42
N THR A 529 30.40 -63.27 35.27
CA THR A 529 31.83 -63.51 35.05
C THR A 529 32.75 -62.36 35.50
N HIS A 530 32.18 -61.23 35.92
CA HIS A 530 32.90 -60.00 36.27
C HIS A 530 32.44 -59.45 37.63
N LEU A 531 32.30 -60.35 38.62
CA LEU A 531 31.79 -59.99 39.94
C LEU A 531 32.65 -58.89 40.60
N ASN A 532 32.00 -57.82 41.08
CA ASN A 532 32.58 -56.69 41.80
C ASN A 532 33.48 -55.73 40.99
N LEU A 533 33.48 -55.78 39.65
CA LEU A 533 34.15 -54.77 38.84
C LEU A 533 33.22 -53.56 38.64
N LYS A 534 33.66 -52.37 39.08
CA LYS A 534 32.91 -51.10 38.90
C LYS A 534 32.49 -50.88 37.43
N GLU A 535 33.39 -51.20 36.49
CA GLU A 535 33.12 -51.10 35.06
C GLU A 535 32.12 -52.15 34.55
N ALA A 536 31.96 -53.29 35.21
CA ALA A 536 31.00 -54.33 34.80
C ALA A 536 29.53 -53.98 35.09
N ARG A 537 29.28 -52.78 35.63
CA ARG A 537 27.93 -52.25 35.90
C ARG A 537 27.75 -50.80 35.48
N ARG A 538 28.66 -50.24 34.67
CA ARG A 538 28.59 -48.83 34.28
C ARG A 538 27.36 -48.59 33.37
N PRO A 539 26.42 -47.72 33.77
CA PRO A 539 25.19 -47.42 33.03
C PRO A 539 25.46 -46.51 31.83
N GLY A 540 24.46 -46.35 30.97
CA GLY A 540 24.47 -45.32 29.93
C GLY A 540 24.35 -43.92 30.53
N GLY A 541 24.98 -42.92 29.92
CA GLY A 541 24.81 -41.51 30.29
C GLY A 541 23.46 -40.96 29.81
N GLY A 542 23.00 -39.86 30.40
CA GLY A 542 21.83 -39.14 29.90
C GLY A 542 22.15 -38.27 28.68
N ALA A 543 21.11 -37.91 27.92
CA ALA A 543 21.25 -37.08 26.73
C ALA A 543 21.04 -35.59 27.01
N GLY A 544 21.51 -34.73 26.10
CA GLY A 544 21.17 -33.32 26.10
C GLY A 544 19.76 -33.04 25.58
N GLY A 545 19.24 -31.86 25.87
CA GLY A 545 18.12 -31.30 25.13
C GLY A 545 18.53 -30.74 23.76
N ARG A 546 17.56 -30.29 22.96
CA ARG A 546 17.78 -29.84 21.57
C ARG A 546 16.92 -28.62 21.25
N PHE A 547 17.54 -27.48 20.98
CA PHE A 547 16.86 -26.30 20.46
C PHE A 547 16.86 -26.24 18.93
N ALA A 548 17.99 -26.48 18.27
CA ALA A 548 18.11 -26.44 16.82
C ALA A 548 18.45 -27.82 16.23
N ALA A 549 18.25 -27.99 14.92
CA ALA A 549 18.48 -29.28 14.26
C ALA A 549 19.91 -29.84 14.45
N ASN A 550 20.91 -28.97 14.64
CA ASN A 550 22.31 -29.36 14.86
C ASN A 550 22.74 -29.33 16.35
N GLY A 551 21.81 -29.12 17.27
CA GLY A 551 22.09 -29.04 18.72
C GLY A 551 21.77 -30.33 19.47
N GLY A 552 22.46 -30.54 20.59
CA GLY A 552 22.24 -31.68 21.51
C GLY A 552 23.01 -32.95 21.12
N ALA A 553 23.22 -33.84 22.08
CA ALA A 553 23.90 -35.11 21.88
C ALA A 553 23.16 -36.24 22.62
N ASN A 554 23.15 -37.42 22.03
CA ASN A 554 22.75 -38.63 22.74
C ASN A 554 23.71 -38.89 23.91
N GLY A 555 23.22 -39.52 24.96
CA GLY A 555 24.06 -39.96 26.05
C GLY A 555 25.11 -40.97 25.58
N GLY A 556 26.29 -40.92 26.19
CA GLY A 556 27.32 -41.93 25.94
C GLY A 556 26.85 -43.32 26.39
N PRO A 557 27.24 -44.41 25.71
CA PRO A 557 26.90 -45.76 26.15
C PRO A 557 27.62 -46.12 27.46
N GLY A 558 27.03 -47.06 28.18
CA GLY A 558 27.63 -47.69 29.35
C GLY A 558 28.85 -48.55 28.99
N ALA A 559 29.39 -49.28 29.97
CA ALA A 559 30.53 -50.14 29.70
C ALA A 559 30.15 -51.31 28.78
N ALA A 560 31.08 -51.70 27.90
CA ALA A 560 30.88 -52.80 26.96
C ALA A 560 30.63 -54.16 27.66
N VAL A 561 31.06 -54.28 28.93
CA VAL A 561 30.96 -55.50 29.75
C VAL A 561 29.82 -55.45 30.77
N ALA A 562 29.00 -54.40 30.78
CA ALA A 562 27.80 -54.34 31.61
C ALA A 562 26.60 -54.87 30.84
N ASN A 563 25.66 -55.54 31.51
CA ASN A 563 24.41 -55.95 30.86
C ASN A 563 23.39 -54.80 30.86
N SER A 564 22.76 -54.62 29.71
CA SER A 564 21.62 -53.72 29.47
C SER A 564 20.40 -54.18 30.26
N ALA A 565 19.88 -53.35 31.15
CA ALA A 565 18.67 -53.67 31.92
C ALA A 565 17.39 -53.75 31.05
N VAL A 566 17.42 -53.23 29.82
CA VAL A 566 16.32 -53.32 28.85
C VAL A 566 16.40 -54.60 27.99
N THR A 567 17.59 -54.97 27.52
CA THR A 567 17.75 -56.04 26.52
C THR A 567 18.45 -57.30 27.06
N GLY A 568 19.09 -57.20 28.22
CA GLY A 568 19.95 -58.25 28.78
C GLY A 568 21.27 -58.47 28.03
N GLN A 569 21.52 -57.72 26.94
CA GLN A 569 22.74 -57.82 26.14
C GLN A 569 23.87 -56.92 26.68
N PRO A 570 25.13 -57.17 26.32
CA PRO A 570 26.22 -56.28 26.71
C PRO A 570 26.02 -54.86 26.19
N ARG A 571 26.41 -53.87 26.99
CA ARG A 571 26.43 -52.42 26.73
C ARG A 571 25.08 -51.70 26.88
N PRO A 572 24.78 -51.12 28.06
CA PRO A 572 23.61 -50.25 28.26
C PRO A 572 23.67 -49.02 27.36
N ASN A 573 22.52 -48.62 26.81
CA ASN A 573 22.44 -47.47 25.90
C ASN A 573 22.40 -46.14 26.66
N GLY A 574 22.96 -45.10 26.07
CA GLY A 574 22.72 -43.75 26.55
C GLY A 574 21.27 -43.30 26.35
N GLY A 575 20.93 -42.18 26.96
CA GLY A 575 19.68 -41.48 26.74
C GLY A 575 19.56 -40.97 25.31
N THR A 576 18.33 -40.70 24.88
CA THR A 576 18.02 -40.12 23.57
C THR A 576 17.94 -38.59 23.66
N VAL A 577 18.55 -37.89 22.70
CA VAL A 577 18.42 -36.44 22.56
C VAL A 577 16.95 -36.05 22.32
N ALA A 578 16.56 -34.89 22.86
CA ALA A 578 15.24 -34.29 22.65
C ALA A 578 14.92 -34.03 21.16
N SER A 579 13.63 -33.98 20.81
CA SER A 579 13.16 -33.34 19.58
C SER A 579 13.14 -31.82 19.76
N GLY A 580 13.67 -31.07 18.80
CA GLY A 580 13.59 -29.60 18.82
C GLY A 580 12.16 -29.09 18.58
N PRO A 581 11.92 -27.79 18.80
CA PRO A 581 10.61 -27.15 18.57
C PRO A 581 10.29 -26.89 17.08
N PHE A 582 11.28 -26.96 16.19
CA PHE A 582 11.14 -26.73 14.75
C PHE A 582 10.74 -28.02 14.02
N VAL A 583 9.81 -27.92 13.07
CA VAL A 583 9.04 -29.09 12.56
C VAL A 583 9.44 -29.49 11.14
N ASP A 584 10.09 -28.64 10.36
CA ASP A 584 10.30 -28.88 8.94
C ASP A 584 11.65 -29.54 8.57
N GLY A 585 11.59 -30.53 7.68
CA GLY A 585 12.71 -31.34 7.19
C GLY A 585 13.02 -31.12 5.70
N GLY A 586 12.79 -29.90 5.18
CA GLY A 586 12.91 -29.58 3.75
C GLY A 586 13.89 -28.44 3.43
N PRO A 587 14.25 -28.23 2.14
CA PRO A 587 15.06 -27.09 1.70
C PRO A 587 14.27 -25.78 1.87
N GLY A 588 14.50 -25.10 3.00
CA GLY A 588 13.73 -23.96 3.48
C GLY A 588 13.67 -23.90 5.01
N ALA A 589 13.80 -25.06 5.66
CA ALA A 589 13.70 -25.32 7.11
C ALA A 589 14.77 -24.67 8.01
N ALA A 590 15.59 -23.77 7.46
CA ALA A 590 16.53 -22.98 8.24
C ALA A 590 16.15 -21.49 8.26
N LEU A 591 15.21 -21.06 7.40
CA LEU A 591 14.92 -19.64 7.19
C LEU A 591 13.86 -19.08 8.12
N ASN A 592 13.09 -19.93 8.81
CA ASN A 592 11.99 -19.58 9.72
C ASN A 592 12.19 -20.11 11.16
N ASN A 593 13.40 -20.59 11.50
CA ASN A 593 13.75 -21.10 12.84
C ASN A 593 13.93 -19.99 13.89
N PHE A 594 12.90 -19.20 14.13
CA PHE A 594 12.89 -18.11 15.11
C PHE A 594 11.46 -17.85 15.62
N PHE A 595 11.35 -16.98 16.63
CA PHE A 595 10.09 -16.40 17.10
C PHE A 595 9.86 -15.04 16.42
N GLY A 596 8.61 -14.75 16.03
CA GLY A 596 8.24 -13.47 15.42
C GLY A 596 8.31 -13.45 13.89
N THR A 597 8.68 -12.32 13.30
CA THR A 597 8.73 -12.09 11.84
C THR A 597 10.08 -11.50 11.44
N LYS A 598 10.65 -11.96 10.33
CA LYS A 598 11.93 -11.49 9.78
C LYS A 598 11.73 -10.87 8.41
N ALA A 599 12.30 -9.68 8.18
CA ALA A 599 12.45 -9.11 6.84
C ALA A 599 13.59 -9.78 6.08
N VAL A 600 13.34 -10.10 4.81
CA VAL A 600 14.37 -10.49 3.84
C VAL A 600 14.66 -9.28 2.97
N ALA A 601 15.89 -8.78 3.04
CA ALA A 601 16.33 -7.65 2.24
C ALA A 601 17.25 -8.10 1.10
N THR A 602 17.05 -7.53 -0.09
CA THR A 602 17.92 -7.71 -1.26
C THR A 602 18.34 -6.34 -1.75
N ALA A 603 19.66 -6.10 -1.85
CA ALA A 603 20.23 -4.81 -2.22
C ALA A 603 19.70 -3.62 -1.37
N GLY A 604 19.48 -3.84 -0.07
CA GLY A 604 19.00 -2.81 0.86
C GLY A 604 17.48 -2.66 0.95
N ASN A 605 16.71 -3.28 0.06
CA ASN A 605 15.24 -3.20 0.06
C ASN A 605 14.61 -4.46 0.65
N VAL A 606 13.60 -4.30 1.51
CA VAL A 606 12.80 -5.43 2.03
C VAL A 606 11.98 -6.01 0.87
N THR A 607 12.21 -7.28 0.53
CA THR A 607 11.53 -7.97 -0.58
C THR A 607 10.47 -8.97 -0.11
N SER A 608 10.56 -9.44 1.14
CA SER A 608 9.54 -10.32 1.73
C SER A 608 9.63 -10.34 3.27
N LEU A 609 8.56 -10.81 3.90
CA LEU A 609 8.48 -11.08 5.34
C LEU A 609 8.28 -12.58 5.57
N ILE A 610 9.11 -13.18 6.42
CA ILE A 610 9.01 -14.59 6.82
C ILE A 610 8.51 -14.65 8.27
N ARG A 611 7.42 -15.37 8.50
CA ARG A 611 6.94 -15.69 9.86
C ARG A 611 7.74 -16.86 10.43
N GLY A 612 8.22 -16.72 11.65
CA GLY A 612 8.92 -17.78 12.38
C GLY A 612 7.98 -18.87 12.88
N GLU A 613 8.53 -20.06 13.13
CA GLU A 613 7.76 -21.23 13.58
C GLU A 613 7.43 -21.23 15.07
N LEU A 614 8.21 -20.53 15.90
CA LEU A 614 8.00 -20.57 17.34
C LEU A 614 6.68 -19.86 17.70
N PRO A 615 5.77 -20.51 18.44
CA PRO A 615 4.50 -19.90 18.85
C PRO A 615 4.67 -18.88 19.99
N SER A 616 5.79 -18.96 20.71
CA SER A 616 6.13 -18.12 21.86
C SER A 616 7.65 -18.01 22.00
N LEU A 617 8.12 -17.14 22.90
CA LEU A 617 9.49 -17.25 23.42
C LEU A 617 9.72 -18.65 23.99
N TRP A 618 10.93 -19.19 23.81
CA TRP A 618 11.24 -20.59 24.06
C TRP A 618 12.47 -20.75 24.95
N GLY A 619 12.31 -21.40 26.10
CA GLY A 619 13.37 -21.65 27.07
C GLY A 619 14.34 -22.77 26.68
N GLY A 620 15.40 -22.94 27.48
CA GLY A 620 16.36 -24.02 27.34
C GLY A 620 15.82 -25.40 27.74
N TYR A 621 16.53 -26.47 27.38
CA TYR A 621 16.19 -27.84 27.76
C TYR A 621 17.21 -28.40 28.75
N GLY A 622 16.74 -29.15 29.75
CA GLY A 622 17.61 -29.85 30.69
C GLY A 622 18.26 -31.13 30.11
N GLY A 623 19.43 -31.49 30.63
CA GLY A 623 20.14 -32.72 30.30
C GLY A 623 19.71 -33.90 31.19
N GLY A 624 19.48 -35.07 30.60
CA GLY A 624 19.06 -36.28 31.30
C GLY A 624 20.12 -36.83 32.26
N GLY A 625 19.67 -37.54 33.30
CA GLY A 625 20.52 -38.29 34.22
C GLY A 625 21.10 -39.57 33.60
N GLY A 626 22.24 -40.03 34.09
CA GLY A 626 22.76 -41.36 33.75
C GLY A 626 21.87 -42.47 34.32
N GLY A 627 21.91 -43.68 33.77
CA GLY A 627 21.18 -44.82 34.36
C GLY A 627 21.78 -45.28 35.69
N ASN A 628 21.20 -46.32 36.32
CA ASN A 628 21.73 -46.85 37.58
C ASN A 628 22.82 -47.91 37.38
N ALA A 629 23.81 -47.94 38.27
CA ALA A 629 24.85 -48.97 38.31
C ALA A 629 24.47 -50.11 39.29
N ASN A 630 23.74 -51.11 38.82
CA ASN A 630 23.22 -52.20 39.64
C ASN A 630 24.29 -53.29 39.92
N PRO A 631 24.60 -53.60 41.19
CA PRO A 631 25.56 -54.64 41.52
C PRO A 631 25.03 -56.09 41.33
N ALA A 632 23.72 -56.28 41.17
CA ALA A 632 23.16 -57.61 40.95
C ALA A 632 23.52 -58.18 39.58
N ASP A 633 23.60 -59.51 39.51
CA ASP A 633 23.87 -60.29 38.30
C ASP A 633 22.61 -60.57 37.47
N LYS A 634 21.46 -60.10 37.93
CA LYS A 634 20.14 -60.21 37.30
C LYS A 634 19.34 -58.92 37.50
N PHE A 635 18.45 -58.65 36.55
CA PHE A 635 17.54 -57.52 36.56
C PHE A 635 16.09 -57.99 36.38
N PRO A 636 15.10 -57.41 37.08
CA PRO A 636 15.21 -56.37 38.11
C PRO A 636 15.83 -56.91 39.41
N THR A 637 16.42 -56.01 40.20
CA THR A 637 16.99 -56.33 41.52
C THR A 637 15.86 -56.71 42.48
N PRO A 638 16.00 -57.77 43.31
CA PRO A 638 15.03 -58.02 44.37
C PRO A 638 14.92 -56.80 45.31
N ASN A 639 13.70 -56.46 45.74
CA ASN A 639 13.38 -55.27 46.53
C ASN A 639 14.37 -55.01 47.68
N TRP A 640 14.72 -53.74 47.87
CA TRP A 640 15.44 -53.26 49.05
C TRP A 640 14.57 -53.49 50.29
N THR A 641 14.84 -54.53 51.08
CA THR A 641 14.20 -54.66 52.40
C THR A 641 14.80 -53.57 53.29
N THR A 642 13.98 -52.63 53.73
CA THR A 642 14.33 -51.65 54.76
C THR A 642 14.68 -52.42 56.04
N SER A 643 15.97 -52.51 56.35
CA SER A 643 16.45 -52.87 57.68
C SER A 643 16.57 -51.64 58.55
#